data_AF-A0A212F527-F1
#
_entry.id   AF-A0A212F527-F1
#
_cell.length_a   1.000
_cell.length_b   1.000
_cell.length_c   1.000
_cell.angle_alpha   90.00
_cell.angle_beta   90.00
_cell.angle_gamma   90.00
#
_symmetry.space_group_name_H-M   'P 1'
#
loop_
_entity.id
_entity.type
_entity.pdbx_description
1 polymer ?
#
loop_
_entity_poly.entity_id
_entity_poly.type
_entity_poly.pdbx_seq_one_letter_code
_entity_poly.pdbx_strand_id
1 'polypeptide(L)'
;MKICDRHDDEVSPEEWKFPTVVWIFIYYTVCNAALEVYVRRAYTSYDITCLQHLALSGELGVVHFQFVLPTGHPNSINQTAIRNQELEPIHILMIGIRDSGESDDVTVSRRFGHFCRVHMRELHHKRIRRITFMLLIKRQFPKFFTYRARNDFSEDTIYRHLEPASAFQLELYRMRSYELEALPTSNQKMHLYLGKAKVKKGQEVTDYRFFIRSIIRHQDLITKEASFEYLQNEGERSLLEAMDELEVAFSHQLAKRTDCNHIFLNFGPTVIMDIAKIEESVLGMVMRYGPRLWKLRVLQAEIRFTLRTGPGVPTKNVRLCLSNGSGYSLDVYTYEEVVDPRTGVIIFQSFGPKQGPMHGLPISTPYVTKDYLQQKRFLATSQGTTYVYDIPDMFRQVVEGQWRESIEEGAVDGEILPLPPLCIQATSQGTTYVYDIPDMFRQVVEGQWRESIEEGAVDGPMPDTVMVSLELVVETDGERRIMEVTRLPGQNTVGMVAWRMTLYTPEVPSGRDVVLIANDLTHYMGSFGPQEDWVYYRASEYAREHKIPRLYVSVNSGARIGVAEEVKSEFKVAWLDSERPERGFKYLYLSPEAYSRLGALNSVKTELIDDEGESRYKITDIIGKEDGLGVECLRDAGLIAGETAQAYEDIVTISIVTCRAIGIGSYVVRLGHRVIQVDSSYIILTGYMALNKVLGRSVYASNNQLGGVQIMHNNGVTHAVAPSDLEAVRTALRWLAYVPKYMLMNGKRHLSAASLYYTPHSRWEGVVKFNRIKGNIIADYDKLSMVPIIRSVDPIDRPVEWVPPRAAHDPRLMLTGDGIRAGFLDNGSFDEIMKPWAQTVVTGRGRLGGIPVGIIAVETRTVELTLPADPANYDSEAKTVQQAGQVWFPDSAYKTSQAINDFSRENLPIIIFANWRGFSGGQKDMYEQILKFGAEIVRALRGATAPVLVYIPPGAELRGGAWAVVDPSVNNLRMEMYADNEARSVEHVYVCYSCTQKLLPVVSAACWMLEAEGIVEVKFKQRDILKTMNRLDSNLLRLNSRVSEIKEQIKEISKNLDRRGSIDDVLIKTETGKQAEAKIHELEAELGTAEKSIKAREKELSPIYHEIAVQFAELHDTAERMLEKGCIFDIIPWRESRQLLHWRLRRLLLQNEQERRVQAATRPARMDQRAAAATLRRWFTEDRGETQSHQWENDNQAVCSWLENQVKDNESVLERNLRAITEDAALQACNELVRKLSPSQRAEFIRKITALDMETEYNN
;
A
#
# COMPACT_ATOMS: atom_id res chain seq x y z
N MET A 1 1.51 -74.25 -13.05
CA MET A 1 2.55 -74.23 -14.10
C MET A 1 1.95 -74.78 -15.39
N LYS A 2 1.73 -73.94 -16.39
CA LYS A 2 1.54 -74.31 -17.79
C LYS A 2 2.66 -73.61 -18.55
N ILE A 3 3.44 -74.38 -19.30
CA ILE A 3 4.54 -73.93 -20.16
C ILE A 3 3.91 -73.27 -21.40
N CYS A 4 4.38 -72.09 -21.77
CA CYS A 4 4.18 -71.55 -23.11
C CYS A 4 5.51 -71.02 -23.67
N ASP A 5 5.77 -71.53 -24.85
CA ASP A 5 6.83 -71.39 -25.85
C ASP A 5 7.82 -70.23 -25.85
N ARG A 6 9.01 -70.61 -26.34
CA ARG A 6 10.06 -69.77 -26.89
C ARG A 6 9.49 -68.88 -28.01
N HIS A 7 9.63 -67.58 -27.87
CA HIS A 7 9.86 -66.71 -29.02
C HIS A 7 11.01 -65.75 -28.73
N ASP A 8 11.99 -65.82 -29.62
CA ASP A 8 13.08 -64.88 -29.78
C ASP A 8 12.52 -63.53 -30.25
N ASP A 9 12.51 -62.54 -29.38
CA ASP A 9 12.41 -61.12 -29.78
C ASP A 9 13.76 -60.47 -29.43
N GLU A 10 14.54 -60.13 -30.46
CA GLU A 10 15.74 -59.31 -30.34
C GLU A 10 15.37 -57.93 -29.79
N VAL A 11 15.75 -57.66 -28.54
CA VAL A 11 15.65 -56.33 -27.93
C VAL A 11 16.95 -55.56 -28.23
N SER A 12 16.82 -54.38 -28.82
CA SER A 12 17.96 -53.55 -29.24
C SER A 12 18.85 -53.13 -28.06
N PRO A 13 20.18 -52.93 -28.27
CA PRO A 13 21.12 -52.55 -27.21
C PRO A 13 20.81 -51.22 -26.48
N GLU A 14 19.96 -50.36 -27.05
CA GLU A 14 19.57 -49.07 -26.46
C GLU A 14 18.50 -49.21 -25.36
N GLU A 15 17.73 -50.29 -25.34
CA GLU A 15 16.71 -50.54 -24.29
C GLU A 15 17.31 -51.06 -22.96
N TRP A 16 18.62 -51.31 -22.88
CA TRP A 16 19.28 -51.96 -21.74
C TRP A 16 19.40 -51.09 -20.46
N LYS A 17 19.00 -49.81 -20.50
CA LYS A 17 19.39 -48.82 -19.48
C LYS A 17 18.24 -48.17 -18.70
N PHE A 18 16.99 -48.63 -18.86
CA PHE A 18 15.85 -48.13 -18.07
C PHE A 18 15.67 -48.88 -16.72
N PRO A 19 15.21 -48.23 -15.63
CA PRO A 19 14.87 -48.90 -14.36
C PRO A 19 13.79 -49.98 -14.53
N THR A 20 12.95 -49.85 -15.56
CA THR A 20 11.84 -50.76 -15.90
C THR A 20 12.32 -52.08 -16.52
N VAL A 21 13.54 -52.14 -17.04
CA VAL A 21 14.02 -53.24 -17.90
C VAL A 21 14.67 -54.36 -17.07
N VAL A 22 15.28 -54.04 -15.92
CA VAL A 22 15.77 -55.06 -14.96
C VAL A 22 14.66 -56.03 -14.56
N TRP A 23 13.44 -55.52 -14.41
CA TRP A 23 12.25 -56.30 -14.02
C TRP A 23 11.78 -57.27 -15.11
N ILE A 24 11.99 -56.91 -16.37
CA ILE A 24 11.73 -57.78 -17.52
C ILE A 24 12.68 -58.98 -17.45
N PHE A 25 13.94 -58.80 -17.06
CA PHE A 25 14.92 -59.89 -17.02
C PHE A 25 14.73 -60.88 -15.86
N ILE A 26 13.97 -60.54 -14.81
CA ILE A 26 13.53 -61.51 -13.78
C ILE A 26 12.54 -62.54 -14.39
N TYR A 27 11.93 -62.24 -15.54
CA TYR A 27 11.08 -63.20 -16.28
C TYR A 27 11.86 -64.27 -17.05
N TYR A 28 13.12 -64.02 -17.43
CA TYR A 28 13.90 -64.84 -18.36
C TYR A 28 15.06 -65.59 -17.67
N THR A 29 15.85 -66.36 -18.45
CA THR A 29 16.97 -67.22 -18.01
C THR A 29 18.14 -66.49 -17.30
N VAL A 30 18.07 -65.17 -17.15
CA VAL A 30 19.11 -64.29 -16.57
C VAL A 30 18.71 -63.79 -15.16
N CYS A 31 17.92 -64.58 -14.42
CA CYS A 31 17.33 -64.19 -13.12
C CYS A 31 18.37 -63.82 -12.05
N ASN A 32 19.49 -64.55 -11.96
CA ASN A 32 20.52 -64.30 -10.93
C ASN A 32 21.20 -62.92 -11.08
N ALA A 33 21.57 -62.54 -12.32
CA ALA A 33 22.19 -61.24 -12.56
C ALA A 33 21.18 -60.09 -12.36
N ALA A 34 19.91 -60.30 -12.74
CA ALA A 34 18.85 -59.30 -12.51
C ALA A 34 18.60 -59.07 -11.00
N LEU A 35 18.60 -60.13 -10.20
CA LEU A 35 18.48 -60.04 -8.74
C LEU A 35 19.68 -59.33 -8.10
N GLU A 36 20.91 -59.60 -8.55
CA GLU A 36 22.10 -58.87 -8.09
C GLU A 36 22.02 -57.38 -8.40
N VAL A 37 21.71 -57.02 -9.65
CA VAL A 37 21.57 -55.62 -10.07
C VAL A 37 20.49 -54.91 -9.27
N TYR A 38 19.37 -55.59 -8.98
CA TYR A 38 18.33 -55.06 -8.13
C TYR A 38 18.84 -54.79 -6.70
N VAL A 39 19.49 -55.76 -6.05
CA VAL A 39 20.02 -55.57 -4.68
C VAL A 39 21.00 -54.40 -4.64
N ARG A 40 21.95 -54.32 -5.59
CA ARG A 40 22.91 -53.21 -5.65
C ARG A 40 22.25 -51.85 -5.90
N ARG A 41 21.16 -51.79 -6.69
CA ARG A 41 20.41 -50.54 -6.96
C ARG A 41 19.44 -50.15 -5.86
N ALA A 42 18.84 -51.11 -5.15
CA ALA A 42 17.93 -50.84 -4.05
C ALA A 42 18.69 -50.39 -2.79
N TYR A 43 19.85 -51.00 -2.52
CA TYR A 43 20.64 -50.76 -1.32
C TYR A 43 21.83 -49.82 -1.56
N THR A 44 21.73 -48.86 -2.50
CA THR A 44 22.82 -47.90 -2.80
C THR A 44 23.24 -47.03 -1.61
N SER A 45 22.34 -46.82 -0.65
CA SER A 45 22.63 -46.08 0.59
C SER A 45 23.21 -46.95 1.72
N TYR A 46 23.43 -48.25 1.48
CA TYR A 46 23.93 -49.21 2.47
C TYR A 46 25.23 -49.83 1.98
N ASP A 47 26.14 -50.09 2.89
CA ASP A 47 27.40 -50.74 2.56
C ASP A 47 27.20 -52.26 2.49
N ILE A 48 27.06 -52.79 1.28
CA ILE A 48 26.92 -54.23 1.03
C ILE A 48 28.29 -54.89 1.22
N THR A 49 28.42 -55.74 2.23
CA THR A 49 29.68 -56.43 2.57
C THR A 49 29.80 -57.79 1.89
N CYS A 50 28.67 -58.43 1.56
CA CYS A 50 28.63 -59.75 0.95
C CYS A 50 27.39 -59.88 0.04
N LEU A 51 27.55 -60.51 -1.13
CA LEU A 51 26.46 -60.86 -2.05
C LEU A 51 26.79 -62.22 -2.70
N GLN A 52 25.92 -63.21 -2.50
CA GLN A 52 26.11 -64.59 -2.94
C GLN A 52 24.87 -65.14 -3.63
N HIS A 53 25.07 -65.87 -4.73
CA HIS A 53 23.99 -66.56 -5.45
C HIS A 53 23.84 -67.98 -4.91
N LEU A 54 22.64 -68.32 -4.47
CA LEU A 54 22.25 -69.62 -3.94
C LEU A 54 21.10 -70.18 -4.78
N ALA A 55 20.98 -71.50 -4.83
CA ALA A 55 19.86 -72.19 -5.48
C ALA A 55 19.09 -72.99 -4.44
N LEU A 56 17.78 -72.76 -4.35
CA LEU A 56 16.87 -73.64 -3.60
C LEU A 56 16.26 -74.67 -4.56
N SER A 57 16.33 -75.95 -4.18
CA SER A 57 15.81 -77.15 -4.84
C SER A 57 15.14 -76.92 -6.23
N GLY A 58 15.94 -77.02 -7.29
CA GLY A 58 15.47 -77.25 -8.67
C GLY A 58 14.77 -76.09 -9.37
N GLU A 59 15.48 -74.95 -9.57
CA GLU A 59 15.17 -73.81 -10.47
C GLU A 59 14.85 -72.44 -9.81
N LEU A 60 14.78 -72.34 -8.47
CA LEU A 60 14.58 -71.07 -7.76
C LEU A 60 15.92 -70.39 -7.40
N GLY A 61 16.23 -69.28 -8.09
CA GLY A 61 17.38 -68.42 -7.81
C GLY A 61 17.17 -67.57 -6.55
N VAL A 62 18.15 -67.56 -5.65
CA VAL A 62 18.15 -66.79 -4.40
C VAL A 62 19.44 -65.99 -4.29
N VAL A 63 19.33 -64.73 -3.87
CA VAL A 63 20.48 -63.88 -3.55
C VAL A 63 20.53 -63.65 -2.05
N HIS A 64 21.60 -64.12 -1.41
CA HIS A 64 21.91 -63.81 -0.03
C HIS A 64 22.86 -62.62 0.01
N PHE A 65 22.52 -61.57 0.76
CA PHE A 65 23.37 -60.40 0.92
C PHE A 65 23.42 -59.93 2.36
N GLN A 66 24.56 -59.36 2.75
CA GLN A 66 24.80 -58.74 4.04
C GLN A 66 25.20 -57.29 3.83
N PHE A 67 24.73 -56.41 4.71
CA PHE A 67 25.00 -54.98 4.63
C PHE A 67 25.12 -54.35 6.02
N VAL A 68 25.79 -53.20 6.08
CA VAL A 68 25.90 -52.36 7.28
C VAL A 68 25.08 -51.09 7.08
N LEU A 69 24.52 -50.56 8.17
CA LEU A 69 23.82 -49.28 8.15
C LEU A 69 24.84 -48.14 7.99
N PRO A 70 24.57 -47.12 7.16
CA PRO A 70 25.46 -45.97 7.06
C PRO A 70 25.55 -45.22 8.40
N THR A 71 26.65 -44.54 8.64
CA THR A 71 26.95 -43.80 9.89
C THR A 71 25.87 -42.76 10.24
N GLY A 72 25.20 -42.17 9.24
CA GLY A 72 24.08 -41.24 9.42
C GLY A 72 22.70 -41.89 9.64
N HIS A 73 22.57 -43.22 9.64
CA HIS A 73 21.27 -43.88 9.80
C HIS A 73 20.77 -43.74 11.26
N PRO A 74 19.48 -43.43 11.51
CA PRO A 74 18.93 -43.27 12.87
C PRO A 74 19.17 -44.48 13.79
N ASN A 75 19.20 -45.68 13.22
CA ASN A 75 19.45 -46.93 13.95
C ASN A 75 20.95 -47.29 14.10
N SER A 76 21.87 -46.49 13.53
CA SER A 76 23.32 -46.70 13.66
C SER A 76 23.82 -46.24 15.05
N ILE A 77 23.25 -45.15 15.57
CA ILE A 77 23.64 -44.49 16.83
C ILE A 77 23.29 -45.34 18.08
N ASN A 78 22.27 -46.21 18.00
CA ASN A 78 21.81 -47.01 19.13
C ASN A 78 22.65 -48.29 19.41
N GLN A 79 23.67 -48.61 18.61
CA GLN A 79 24.40 -49.86 18.78
C GLN A 79 25.25 -49.93 20.05
N THR A 80 25.66 -48.79 20.63
CA THR A 80 26.45 -48.76 21.87
C THR A 80 25.62 -49.02 23.15
N ALA A 81 24.29 -48.98 23.09
CA ALA A 81 23.41 -49.24 24.24
C ALA A 81 22.96 -50.71 24.37
N ILE A 82 23.33 -51.58 23.43
CA ILE A 82 22.84 -52.97 23.39
C ILE A 82 23.82 -53.88 24.13
N ARG A 83 23.75 -53.88 25.46
CA ARG A 83 24.30 -54.97 26.27
C ARG A 83 23.25 -55.76 27.07
N ASN A 84 21.96 -55.38 27.08
CA ASN A 84 20.95 -56.06 27.90
C ASN A 84 19.49 -56.00 27.39
N GLN A 85 19.20 -56.28 26.11
CA GLN A 85 17.81 -56.45 25.64
C GLN A 85 17.64 -57.63 24.67
N GLU A 86 16.43 -58.19 24.67
CA GLU A 86 15.95 -59.34 23.90
C GLU A 86 16.42 -59.33 22.43
N LEU A 87 16.63 -60.53 21.87
CA LEU A 87 17.18 -60.79 20.53
C LEU A 87 16.31 -60.18 19.41
N GLU A 88 16.50 -58.90 19.09
CA GLU A 88 15.77 -58.19 18.02
C GLU A 88 15.84 -58.96 16.68
N PRO A 89 14.77 -58.95 15.85
CA PRO A 89 14.80 -59.58 14.55
C PRO A 89 15.74 -58.83 13.58
N ILE A 90 16.64 -59.57 12.92
CA ILE A 90 17.74 -59.02 12.11
C ILE A 90 17.64 -59.34 10.62
N HIS A 91 16.89 -60.36 10.22
CA HIS A 91 16.86 -60.84 8.84
C HIS A 91 15.79 -60.11 8.00
N ILE A 92 16.06 -59.87 6.73
CA ILE A 92 15.09 -59.31 5.79
C ILE A 92 14.80 -60.32 4.68
N LEU A 93 13.54 -60.45 4.28
CA LEU A 93 13.12 -61.37 3.22
C LEU A 93 12.38 -60.61 2.13
N MET A 94 12.75 -60.83 0.87
CA MET A 94 12.11 -60.20 -0.29
C MET A 94 11.73 -61.28 -1.28
N ILE A 95 10.48 -61.29 -1.73
CA ILE A 95 9.91 -62.35 -2.58
C ILE A 95 9.30 -61.71 -3.83
N GLY A 96 9.86 -62.04 -4.99
CA GLY A 96 9.31 -61.67 -6.30
C GLY A 96 8.24 -62.67 -6.75
N ILE A 97 7.03 -62.20 -7.03
CA ILE A 97 5.89 -63.01 -7.46
C ILE A 97 5.44 -62.51 -8.84
N ARG A 98 5.37 -63.41 -9.81
CA ARG A 98 4.85 -63.10 -11.15
C ARG A 98 3.33 -63.05 -11.12
N ASP A 99 2.75 -62.03 -11.73
CA ASP A 99 1.30 -61.86 -11.81
C ASP A 99 0.85 -61.35 -13.20
N SER A 100 -0.42 -61.61 -13.55
CA SER A 100 -1.03 -61.13 -14.79
C SER A 100 -1.46 -59.66 -14.73
N GLY A 101 -1.54 -59.07 -13.54
CA GLY A 101 -1.94 -57.67 -13.33
C GLY A 101 -3.46 -57.44 -13.26
N GLU A 102 -4.26 -58.50 -13.29
CA GLU A 102 -5.74 -58.42 -13.25
C GLU A 102 -6.31 -58.24 -11.82
N SER A 103 -5.52 -58.51 -10.79
CA SER A 103 -5.95 -58.42 -9.39
C SER A 103 -5.77 -57.00 -8.82
N ASP A 104 -6.74 -56.53 -8.05
CA ASP A 104 -6.66 -55.25 -7.32
C ASP A 104 -5.72 -55.34 -6.10
N ASP A 105 -5.14 -54.20 -5.71
CA ASP A 105 -4.16 -54.12 -4.62
C ASP A 105 -4.72 -54.61 -3.28
N VAL A 106 -6.03 -54.46 -3.04
CA VAL A 106 -6.68 -54.88 -1.79
C VAL A 106 -6.79 -56.41 -1.71
N THR A 107 -7.12 -57.08 -2.81
CA THR A 107 -7.16 -58.55 -2.86
C THR A 107 -5.77 -59.14 -2.71
N VAL A 108 -4.77 -58.54 -3.37
CA VAL A 108 -3.36 -58.95 -3.27
C VAL A 108 -2.84 -58.78 -1.84
N SER A 109 -3.07 -57.62 -1.21
CA SER A 109 -2.73 -57.37 0.19
C SER A 109 -3.39 -58.39 1.13
N ARG A 110 -4.69 -58.69 0.96
CA ARG A 110 -5.38 -59.72 1.77
C ARG A 110 -4.75 -61.10 1.65
N ARG A 111 -4.33 -61.52 0.45
CA ARG A 111 -3.67 -62.81 0.20
C ARG A 111 -2.31 -62.90 0.90
N PHE A 112 -1.47 -61.88 0.74
CA PHE A 112 -0.15 -61.84 1.41
C PHE A 112 -0.28 -61.70 2.93
N GLY A 113 -1.20 -60.88 3.42
CA GLY A 113 -1.49 -60.76 4.85
C GLY A 113 -2.06 -62.04 5.46
N HIS A 114 -2.79 -62.87 4.70
CA HIS A 114 -3.18 -64.21 5.15
C HIS A 114 -1.96 -65.13 5.29
N PHE A 115 -1.06 -65.15 4.29
CA PHE A 115 0.18 -65.93 4.35
C PHE A 115 1.04 -65.57 5.57
N CYS A 116 1.25 -64.26 5.82
CA CYS A 116 2.02 -63.79 6.97
C CYS A 116 1.37 -64.17 8.31
N ARG A 117 0.04 -64.10 8.43
CA ARG A 117 -0.69 -64.51 9.65
C ARG A 117 -0.54 -66.00 9.94
N VAL A 118 -0.65 -66.85 8.91
CA VAL A 118 -0.50 -68.30 9.05
C VAL A 118 0.91 -68.67 9.54
N HIS A 119 1.94 -68.00 9.03
CA HIS A 119 3.35 -68.30 9.34
C HIS A 119 3.97 -67.37 10.41
N MET A 120 3.15 -66.57 11.09
CA MET A 120 3.62 -65.51 12.01
C MET A 120 4.61 -66.03 13.06
N ARG A 121 4.28 -67.16 13.72
CA ARG A 121 5.13 -67.78 14.76
C ARG A 121 6.48 -68.22 14.20
N GLU A 122 6.50 -68.78 12.99
CA GLU A 122 7.73 -69.21 12.32
C GLU A 122 8.61 -68.01 11.96
N LEU A 123 8.01 -66.96 11.42
CA LEU A 123 8.72 -65.73 11.06
C LEU A 123 9.38 -65.05 12.26
N HIS A 124 8.70 -65.02 13.42
CA HIS A 124 9.30 -64.55 14.67
C HIS A 124 10.44 -65.46 15.14
N HIS A 125 10.24 -66.78 15.13
CA HIS A 125 11.28 -67.74 15.52
C HIS A 125 12.55 -67.62 14.65
N LYS A 126 12.39 -67.37 13.35
CA LYS A 126 13.48 -67.14 12.39
C LYS A 126 14.03 -65.70 12.41
N ARG A 127 13.59 -64.85 13.35
CA ARG A 127 14.09 -63.48 13.54
C ARG A 127 13.99 -62.62 12.26
N ILE A 128 12.93 -62.82 11.48
CA ILE A 128 12.63 -62.03 10.28
C ILE A 128 12.10 -60.66 10.72
N ARG A 129 12.79 -59.58 10.37
CA ARG A 129 12.43 -58.19 10.67
C ARG A 129 11.32 -57.67 9.77
N ARG A 130 11.43 -57.98 8.47
CA ARG A 130 10.44 -57.61 7.45
C ARG A 130 10.40 -58.65 6.33
N ILE A 131 9.21 -58.82 5.77
CA ILE A 131 8.97 -59.55 4.53
C ILE A 131 8.32 -58.59 3.52
N THR A 132 8.92 -58.47 2.34
CA THR A 132 8.42 -57.61 1.27
C THR A 132 8.09 -58.46 0.06
N PHE A 133 6.83 -58.42 -0.36
CA PHE A 133 6.36 -59.04 -1.59
C PHE A 133 6.44 -58.02 -2.72
N MET A 134 7.04 -58.44 -3.81
CA MET A 134 7.19 -57.65 -5.03
C MET A 134 6.38 -58.33 -6.12
N LEU A 135 5.33 -57.67 -6.59
CA LEU A 135 4.50 -58.14 -7.68
C LEU A 135 5.12 -57.70 -9.00
N LEU A 136 5.61 -58.66 -9.77
CA LEU A 136 6.20 -58.47 -11.07
C LEU A 136 5.09 -58.56 -12.11
N ILE A 137 4.86 -57.47 -12.84
CA ILE A 137 3.91 -57.36 -13.94
C ILE A 137 4.69 -56.97 -15.21
N LYS A 138 4.39 -57.62 -16.33
CA LYS A 138 5.11 -57.39 -17.60
C LYS A 138 4.98 -55.92 -18.04
N ARG A 139 6.11 -55.26 -18.31
CA ARG A 139 6.22 -53.85 -18.76
C ARG A 139 5.66 -52.79 -17.78
N GLN A 140 5.45 -53.14 -16.50
CA GLN A 140 5.06 -52.18 -15.47
C GLN A 140 6.09 -52.16 -14.33
N PHE A 141 6.12 -51.06 -13.58
CA PHE A 141 6.93 -50.98 -12.36
C PHE A 141 6.37 -51.94 -11.30
N PRO A 142 7.22 -52.67 -10.55
CA PRO A 142 6.72 -53.63 -9.57
C PRO A 142 5.95 -52.97 -8.43
N LYS A 143 4.91 -53.65 -7.98
CA LYS A 143 4.14 -53.24 -6.79
C LYS A 143 4.75 -53.87 -5.54
N PHE A 144 4.90 -53.09 -4.47
CA PHE A 144 5.56 -53.52 -3.23
C PHE A 144 4.57 -53.58 -2.07
N PHE A 145 4.59 -54.69 -1.33
CA PHE A 145 3.78 -54.90 -0.13
C PHE A 145 4.68 -55.38 1.01
N THR A 146 4.82 -54.57 2.06
CA THR A 146 5.77 -54.82 3.16
C THR A 146 5.05 -55.13 4.46
N TYR A 147 5.47 -56.20 5.13
CA TYR A 147 4.96 -56.65 6.43
C TYR A 147 6.12 -56.74 7.43
N ARG A 148 5.92 -56.27 8.67
CA ARG A 148 7.02 -56.13 9.64
C ARG A 148 6.72 -56.78 10.98
N ALA A 149 7.76 -57.31 11.61
CA ALA A 149 7.66 -57.96 12.91
C ALA A 149 7.13 -57.04 14.02
N ARG A 150 7.44 -55.74 13.99
CA ARG A 150 6.98 -54.77 15.01
C ARG A 150 5.46 -54.53 15.01
N ASN A 151 4.77 -54.93 13.95
CA ASN A 151 3.32 -54.84 13.81
C ASN A 151 2.71 -56.26 13.71
N ASP A 152 3.34 -57.28 14.29
CA ASP A 152 2.92 -58.69 14.20
C ASP A 152 2.68 -59.17 12.76
N PHE A 153 3.55 -58.73 11.84
CA PHE A 153 3.44 -58.98 10.40
C PHE A 153 2.08 -58.56 9.79
N SER A 154 1.48 -57.48 10.29
CA SER A 154 0.49 -56.71 9.53
C SER A 154 1.18 -55.92 8.41
N GLU A 155 0.44 -55.59 7.35
CA GLU A 155 0.95 -54.73 6.28
C GLU A 155 1.28 -53.35 6.87
N ASP A 156 2.44 -52.81 6.50
CA ASP A 156 2.72 -51.39 6.67
C ASP A 156 2.45 -50.66 5.35
N THR A 157 1.28 -50.01 5.29
CA THR A 157 0.82 -49.27 4.12
C THR A 157 1.70 -48.07 3.78
N ILE A 158 2.52 -47.57 4.72
CA ILE A 158 3.49 -46.48 4.48
C ILE A 158 4.51 -46.86 3.39
N TYR A 159 4.84 -48.15 3.30
CA TYR A 159 5.79 -48.69 2.32
C TYR A 159 5.10 -49.34 1.12
N ARG A 160 3.79 -49.13 0.96
CA ARG A 160 3.08 -49.66 -0.22
C ARG A 160 3.64 -48.98 -1.48
N HIS A 161 3.95 -49.81 -2.49
CA HIS A 161 4.58 -49.39 -3.75
C HIS A 161 5.94 -48.68 -3.58
N LEU A 162 6.53 -48.75 -2.39
CA LEU A 162 7.82 -48.17 -2.07
C LEU A 162 8.81 -49.29 -1.67
N GLU A 163 9.94 -49.33 -2.35
CA GLU A 163 11.08 -50.16 -1.95
C GLU A 163 11.59 -49.74 -0.55
N PRO A 164 11.56 -50.62 0.47
CA PRO A 164 11.93 -50.24 1.83
C PRO A 164 13.34 -49.68 2.01
N ALA A 165 14.30 -50.04 1.16
CA ALA A 165 15.62 -49.44 1.18
C ALA A 165 15.62 -47.96 0.72
N SER A 166 14.71 -47.60 -0.19
CA SER A 166 14.54 -46.22 -0.70
C SER A 166 13.85 -45.29 0.31
N ALA A 167 13.19 -45.83 1.34
CA ALA A 167 12.58 -45.04 2.41
C ALA A 167 13.59 -44.20 3.22
N PHE A 168 14.85 -44.65 3.28
CA PHE A 168 15.93 -43.85 3.88
C PHE A 168 16.25 -42.61 3.03
N GLN A 169 16.30 -42.77 1.70
CA GLN A 169 16.51 -41.68 0.74
C GLN A 169 15.33 -40.69 0.72
N LEU A 170 14.12 -41.16 1.00
CA LEU A 170 12.94 -40.30 1.21
C LEU A 170 12.87 -39.68 2.61
N GLU A 171 13.81 -39.99 3.51
CA GLU A 171 13.90 -39.43 4.86
C GLU A 171 12.61 -39.55 5.70
N LEU A 172 11.89 -40.67 5.58
CA LEU A 172 10.63 -40.85 6.31
C LEU A 172 10.80 -40.72 7.85
N TYR A 173 12.01 -40.94 8.36
CA TYR A 173 12.35 -40.78 9.78
C TYR A 173 12.22 -39.34 10.32
N ARG A 174 12.25 -38.31 9.45
CA ARG A 174 12.05 -36.91 9.87
C ARG A 174 10.58 -36.61 10.17
N MET A 175 9.65 -37.42 9.64
CA MET A 175 8.22 -37.27 9.89
C MET A 175 7.75 -38.03 11.14
N ARG A 176 8.66 -38.51 12.00
CA ARG A 176 8.32 -39.33 13.19
C ARG A 176 7.42 -38.62 14.22
N SER A 177 7.36 -37.28 14.20
CA SER A 177 6.44 -36.46 15.01
C SER A 177 4.97 -36.61 14.57
N TYR A 178 4.73 -37.21 13.41
CA TYR A 178 3.41 -37.41 12.83
C TYR A 178 3.03 -38.90 12.82
N GLU A 179 1.74 -39.16 12.92
CA GLU A 179 1.10 -40.40 12.53
C GLU A 179 0.74 -40.30 11.04
N LEU A 180 1.31 -41.19 10.23
CA LEU A 180 1.25 -41.10 8.76
C LEU A 180 0.21 -42.05 8.18
N GLU A 181 -0.53 -41.55 7.20
CA GLU A 181 -1.46 -42.29 6.37
C GLU A 181 -1.02 -42.14 4.90
N ALA A 182 -0.66 -43.25 4.24
CA ALA A 182 -0.23 -43.22 2.84
C ALA A 182 -1.44 -43.10 1.91
N LEU A 183 -1.42 -42.12 1.02
CA LEU A 183 -2.47 -41.88 0.04
C LEU A 183 -2.08 -42.47 -1.32
N PRO A 184 -3.03 -43.06 -2.06
CA PRO A 184 -2.75 -43.60 -3.39
C PRO A 184 -2.47 -42.45 -4.37
N THR A 185 -1.39 -42.59 -5.14
CA THR A 185 -0.98 -41.63 -6.18
C THR A 185 -1.14 -42.25 -7.57
N SER A 186 -1.38 -41.41 -8.58
CA SER A 186 -1.44 -41.87 -9.97
C SER A 186 -0.03 -42.20 -10.50
N ASN A 187 0.95 -41.40 -10.11
CA ASN A 187 2.36 -41.62 -10.38
C ASN A 187 3.04 -42.33 -9.20
N GLN A 188 3.43 -43.59 -9.40
CA GLN A 188 4.08 -44.42 -8.39
C GLN A 188 5.48 -43.92 -7.96
N LYS A 189 6.08 -42.96 -8.68
CA LYS A 189 7.32 -42.29 -8.26
C LYS A 189 7.08 -41.27 -7.14
N MET A 190 5.86 -40.76 -7.02
CA MET A 190 5.45 -39.80 -6.00
C MET A 190 4.85 -40.55 -4.81
N HIS A 191 5.37 -40.28 -3.62
CA HIS A 191 4.85 -40.83 -2.38
C HIS A 191 4.19 -39.73 -1.57
N LEU A 192 2.88 -39.81 -1.43
CA LEU A 192 2.07 -38.83 -0.72
C LEU A 192 1.60 -39.40 0.62
N TYR A 193 1.83 -38.64 1.68
CA TYR A 193 1.44 -38.99 3.04
C TYR A 193 0.61 -37.88 3.67
N LEU A 194 -0.51 -38.26 4.30
CA LEU A 194 -1.24 -37.40 5.23
C LEU A 194 -0.67 -37.60 6.64
N GLY A 195 -0.03 -36.57 7.20
CA GLY A 195 0.51 -36.58 8.55
C GLY A 195 -0.46 -35.94 9.55
N LYS A 196 -0.74 -36.64 10.64
CA LYS A 196 -1.50 -36.16 11.81
C LYS A 196 -0.52 -35.97 12.98
N ALA A 197 -0.38 -34.76 13.52
CA ALA A 197 0.60 -34.53 14.58
C ALA A 197 0.29 -35.36 15.83
N LYS A 198 1.33 -35.95 16.44
CA LYS A 198 1.19 -36.71 17.68
C LYS A 198 0.98 -35.77 18.86
N VAL A 199 -0.21 -35.79 19.44
CA VAL A 199 -0.58 -35.00 20.64
C VAL A 199 -0.75 -35.89 21.87
N LYS A 200 -0.78 -35.28 23.06
CA LYS A 200 -1.07 -36.03 24.30
C LYS A 200 -2.50 -36.59 24.25
N LYS A 201 -2.70 -37.79 24.82
CA LYS A 201 -4.02 -38.45 24.85
C LYS A 201 -5.07 -37.52 25.49
N GLY A 202 -6.15 -37.24 24.76
CA GLY A 202 -7.26 -36.36 25.19
C GLY A 202 -7.27 -34.97 24.55
N GLN A 203 -6.18 -34.55 23.90
CA GLN A 203 -6.12 -33.29 23.15
C GLN A 203 -6.53 -33.50 21.69
N GLU A 204 -7.29 -32.57 21.10
CA GLU A 204 -7.62 -32.62 19.66
C GLU A 204 -6.37 -32.34 18.82
N VAL A 205 -6.20 -33.08 17.72
CA VAL A 205 -5.13 -32.84 16.76
C VAL A 205 -5.48 -31.61 15.92
N THR A 206 -4.64 -30.58 15.97
CA THR A 206 -4.84 -29.34 15.20
C THR A 206 -3.95 -29.26 13.95
N ASP A 207 -2.85 -30.02 13.91
CA ASP A 207 -1.86 -29.99 12.82
C ASP A 207 -2.00 -31.22 11.92
N TYR A 208 -2.48 -30.96 10.70
CA TYR A 208 -2.57 -31.91 9.62
C TYR A 208 -1.73 -31.39 8.45
N ARG A 209 -0.91 -32.24 7.82
CA ARG A 209 -0.08 -31.83 6.68
C ARG A 209 -0.06 -32.90 5.60
N PHE A 210 -0.01 -32.47 4.35
CA PHE A 210 0.41 -33.33 3.26
C PHE A 210 1.93 -33.26 3.12
N PHE A 211 2.56 -34.43 3.12
CA PHE A 211 3.97 -34.60 2.81
C PHE A 211 4.06 -35.36 1.48
N ILE A 212 4.57 -34.70 0.46
CA ILE A 212 4.88 -35.34 -0.81
C ILE A 212 6.39 -35.51 -0.96
N ARG A 213 6.82 -36.71 -1.31
CA ARG A 213 8.23 -37.06 -1.39
C ARG A 213 8.52 -37.82 -2.67
N SER A 214 9.62 -37.48 -3.34
CA SER A 214 10.02 -38.10 -4.60
C SER A 214 11.52 -38.27 -4.71
N ILE A 215 11.94 -39.35 -5.39
CA ILE A 215 13.33 -39.56 -5.78
C ILE A 215 13.40 -39.41 -7.30
N ILE A 216 14.14 -38.40 -7.75
CA ILE A 216 14.35 -38.13 -9.17
C ILE A 216 15.57 -38.95 -9.60
N ARG A 217 15.35 -39.88 -10.53
CA ARG A 217 16.38 -40.80 -11.05
C ARG A 217 16.54 -40.59 -12.55
N HIS A 218 17.76 -40.30 -13.00
CA HIS A 218 18.12 -40.18 -14.41
C HIS A 218 19.55 -40.70 -14.63
N GLN A 219 20.01 -40.77 -15.89
CA GLN A 219 21.41 -41.09 -16.19
C GLN A 219 22.34 -40.02 -15.62
N ASP A 220 23.53 -40.45 -15.15
CA ASP A 220 24.57 -39.54 -14.70
C ASP A 220 24.99 -38.60 -15.83
N LEU A 221 24.95 -37.30 -15.54
CA LEU A 221 25.19 -36.26 -16.51
C LEU A 221 26.69 -35.95 -16.56
N ILE A 222 27.24 -35.96 -17.76
CA ILE A 222 28.70 -35.86 -17.96
C ILE A 222 29.13 -34.39 -18.14
N THR A 223 28.25 -33.53 -18.68
CA THR A 223 28.55 -32.11 -18.97
C THR A 223 27.82 -31.15 -18.02
N LYS A 224 28.36 -29.93 -17.87
CA LYS A 224 27.76 -28.86 -17.04
C LYS A 224 26.44 -28.37 -17.63
N GLU A 225 26.37 -28.26 -18.95
CA GLU A 225 25.22 -27.76 -19.70
C GLU A 225 24.06 -28.75 -19.62
N ALA A 226 24.34 -30.05 -19.82
CA ALA A 226 23.32 -31.11 -19.64
C ALA A 226 22.87 -31.22 -18.18
N SER A 227 23.77 -30.94 -17.22
CA SER A 227 23.43 -30.87 -15.79
C SER A 227 22.46 -29.74 -15.46
N PHE A 228 22.61 -28.57 -16.10
CA PHE A 228 21.72 -27.42 -15.92
C PHE A 228 20.34 -27.62 -16.54
N GLU A 229 20.31 -28.01 -17.81
CA GLU A 229 19.06 -28.24 -18.54
C GLU A 229 18.24 -29.36 -17.89
N TYR A 230 18.91 -30.43 -17.44
CA TYR A 230 18.27 -31.51 -16.69
C TYR A 230 17.66 -31.03 -15.38
N LEU A 231 18.42 -30.29 -14.56
CA LEU A 231 17.95 -29.78 -13.27
C LEU A 231 16.68 -28.94 -13.45
N GLN A 232 16.69 -28.06 -14.44
CA GLN A 232 15.57 -27.18 -14.72
C GLN A 232 14.35 -27.97 -15.21
N ASN A 233 14.51 -28.79 -16.25
CA ASN A 233 13.38 -29.51 -16.87
C ASN A 233 12.80 -30.59 -15.96
N GLU A 234 13.64 -31.42 -15.33
CA GLU A 234 13.17 -32.51 -14.47
C GLU A 234 12.76 -32.03 -13.08
N GLY A 235 13.39 -30.95 -12.57
CA GLY A 235 12.92 -30.27 -11.36
C GLY A 235 11.54 -29.66 -11.55
N GLU A 236 11.32 -28.94 -12.65
CA GLU A 236 10.03 -28.32 -12.99
C GLU A 236 8.94 -29.36 -13.23
N ARG A 237 9.24 -30.41 -14.01
CA ARG A 237 8.34 -31.54 -14.21
C ARG A 237 7.94 -32.21 -12.89
N SER A 238 8.92 -32.52 -12.03
CA SER A 238 8.66 -33.20 -10.76
C SER A 238 7.85 -32.33 -9.80
N LEU A 239 8.06 -31.00 -9.81
CA LEU A 239 7.27 -30.06 -9.03
C LEU A 239 5.82 -30.01 -9.51
N LEU A 240 5.59 -29.95 -10.83
CA LEU A 240 4.24 -29.98 -11.41
C LEU A 240 3.50 -31.28 -11.10
N GLU A 241 4.16 -32.43 -11.30
CA GLU A 241 3.60 -33.75 -10.94
C GLU A 241 3.25 -33.82 -9.44
N ALA A 242 4.09 -33.24 -8.57
CA ALA A 242 3.81 -33.18 -7.14
C ALA A 242 2.59 -32.29 -6.81
N MET A 243 2.43 -31.18 -7.53
CA MET A 243 1.29 -30.27 -7.37
C MET A 243 -0.02 -30.90 -7.86
N ASP A 244 0.02 -31.64 -8.97
CA ASP A 244 -1.15 -32.37 -9.50
C ASP A 244 -1.63 -33.44 -8.50
N GLU A 245 -0.70 -34.23 -7.91
CA GLU A 245 -1.04 -35.23 -6.89
C GLU A 245 -1.57 -34.58 -5.60
N LEU A 246 -1.04 -33.41 -5.22
CA LEU A 246 -1.58 -32.63 -4.10
C LEU A 246 -2.99 -32.11 -4.41
N GLU A 247 -3.27 -31.63 -5.62
CA GLU A 247 -4.62 -31.20 -6.02
C GLU A 247 -5.64 -32.33 -5.90
N VAL A 248 -5.27 -33.55 -6.31
CA VAL A 248 -6.10 -34.74 -6.10
C VAL A 248 -6.28 -35.03 -4.61
N ALA A 249 -5.22 -34.89 -3.80
CA ALA A 249 -5.27 -35.08 -2.35
C ALA A 249 -6.24 -34.14 -1.63
N PHE A 250 -6.52 -32.95 -2.19
CA PHE A 250 -7.49 -32.01 -1.63
C PHE A 250 -8.94 -32.50 -1.66
N SER A 251 -9.24 -33.60 -2.37
CA SER A 251 -10.51 -34.32 -2.28
C SER A 251 -10.71 -35.07 -0.95
N HIS A 252 -9.65 -35.29 -0.19
CA HIS A 252 -9.71 -35.99 1.09
C HIS A 252 -10.51 -35.20 2.14
N GLN A 253 -11.29 -35.88 2.99
CA GLN A 253 -12.18 -35.24 3.98
C GLN A 253 -11.44 -34.30 4.94
N LEU A 254 -10.21 -34.65 5.31
CA LEU A 254 -9.35 -33.86 6.20
C LEU A 254 -8.49 -32.81 5.48
N ALA A 255 -8.54 -32.72 4.15
CA ALA A 255 -7.73 -31.77 3.38
C ALA A 255 -8.01 -30.31 3.75
N LYS A 256 -9.26 -29.97 4.11
CA LYS A 256 -9.60 -28.60 4.55
C LYS A 256 -8.86 -28.18 5.82
N ARG A 257 -8.48 -29.16 6.66
CA ARG A 257 -7.72 -28.95 7.90
C ARG A 257 -6.20 -28.94 7.68
N THR A 258 -5.70 -29.28 6.48
CA THR A 258 -4.25 -29.30 6.25
C THR A 258 -3.67 -27.90 6.14
N ASP A 259 -2.45 -27.75 6.66
CA ASP A 259 -1.68 -26.52 6.69
C ASP A 259 -0.19 -26.87 6.58
N CYS A 260 0.64 -25.94 6.13
CA CYS A 260 2.10 -26.12 6.07
C CYS A 260 2.52 -27.37 5.28
N ASN A 261 1.88 -27.64 4.14
CA ASN A 261 2.20 -28.80 3.30
C ASN A 261 3.68 -28.74 2.86
N HIS A 262 4.29 -29.91 2.72
CA HIS A 262 5.73 -30.06 2.55
C HIS A 262 6.06 -30.88 1.31
N ILE A 263 6.96 -30.36 0.47
CA ILE A 263 7.49 -31.03 -0.71
C ILE A 263 8.95 -31.40 -0.46
N PHE A 264 9.31 -32.68 -0.65
CA PHE A 264 10.69 -33.14 -0.61
C PHE A 264 11.09 -33.80 -1.93
N LEU A 265 12.08 -33.22 -2.61
CA LEU A 265 12.63 -33.74 -3.85
C LEU A 265 14.10 -34.13 -3.64
N ASN A 266 14.42 -35.41 -3.87
CA ASN A 266 15.78 -35.93 -3.76
C ASN A 266 16.33 -36.27 -5.15
N PHE A 267 17.32 -35.51 -5.61
CA PHE A 267 18.01 -35.76 -6.87
C PHE A 267 19.08 -36.84 -6.67
N GLY A 268 18.86 -38.00 -7.27
CA GLY A 268 19.76 -39.14 -7.20
C GLY A 268 21.09 -38.96 -7.95
N PRO A 269 21.10 -38.44 -9.20
CA PRO A 269 22.32 -38.25 -9.99
C PRO A 269 23.24 -37.16 -9.41
N THR A 270 24.53 -37.26 -9.70
CA THR A 270 25.49 -36.19 -9.38
C THR A 270 25.41 -35.08 -10.42
N VAL A 271 25.19 -33.84 -9.99
CA VAL A 271 25.04 -32.65 -10.85
C VAL A 271 26.35 -31.84 -10.84
N ILE A 272 26.80 -31.38 -12.01
CA ILE A 272 28.01 -30.56 -12.16
C ILE A 272 27.63 -29.08 -12.28
N MET A 273 27.61 -28.33 -11.17
CA MET A 273 27.19 -26.92 -11.17
C MET A 273 27.67 -26.16 -9.92
N ASP A 274 27.69 -24.83 -10.03
CA ASP A 274 27.85 -23.90 -8.92
C ASP A 274 26.54 -23.69 -8.16
N ILE A 275 26.62 -23.57 -6.84
CA ILE A 275 25.46 -23.49 -5.93
C ILE A 275 24.60 -22.24 -6.22
N ALA A 276 25.22 -21.09 -6.51
CA ALA A 276 24.49 -19.84 -6.79
C ALA A 276 23.54 -19.97 -7.99
N LYS A 277 23.95 -20.69 -9.06
CA LYS A 277 23.11 -20.93 -10.24
C LYS A 277 21.93 -21.86 -9.95
N ILE A 278 22.12 -22.82 -9.04
CA ILE A 278 21.03 -23.70 -8.57
C ILE A 278 20.01 -22.88 -7.79
N GLU A 279 20.48 -22.00 -6.90
CA GLU A 279 19.62 -21.13 -6.10
C GLU A 279 18.77 -20.21 -6.98
N GLU A 280 19.38 -19.55 -7.98
CA GLU A 280 18.69 -18.72 -8.97
C GLU A 280 17.65 -19.51 -9.78
N SER A 281 18.02 -20.70 -10.27
CA SER A 281 17.12 -21.56 -11.06
C SER A 281 15.91 -22.02 -10.25
N VAL A 282 16.13 -22.46 -9.00
CA VAL A 282 15.07 -22.89 -8.09
C VAL A 282 14.17 -21.70 -7.70
N LEU A 283 14.76 -20.53 -7.42
CA LEU A 283 14.00 -19.31 -7.11
C LEU A 283 13.10 -18.92 -8.29
N GLY A 284 13.63 -18.90 -9.52
CA GLY A 284 12.85 -18.63 -10.73
C GLY A 284 11.73 -19.64 -10.96
N MET A 285 11.95 -20.92 -10.63
CA MET A 285 10.91 -21.95 -10.71
C MET A 285 9.80 -21.74 -9.66
N VAL A 286 10.15 -21.50 -8.39
CA VAL A 286 9.15 -21.31 -7.33
C VAL A 286 8.36 -20.02 -7.51
N MET A 287 9.00 -18.93 -7.93
CA MET A 287 8.30 -17.67 -8.20
C MET A 287 7.28 -17.80 -9.34
N ARG A 288 7.59 -18.56 -10.40
CA ARG A 288 6.64 -18.85 -11.49
C ARG A 288 5.39 -19.62 -11.02
N TYR A 289 5.54 -20.57 -10.10
CA TYR A 289 4.46 -21.44 -9.61
C TYR A 289 3.89 -21.02 -8.25
N GLY A 290 4.33 -19.89 -7.70
CA GLY A 290 3.97 -19.38 -6.37
C GLY A 290 2.46 -19.37 -6.07
N PRO A 291 1.60 -18.80 -6.94
CA PRO A 291 0.15 -18.76 -6.70
C PRO A 291 -0.48 -20.15 -6.53
N ARG A 292 0.01 -21.14 -7.29
CA ARG A 292 -0.51 -22.51 -7.24
C ARG A 292 0.01 -23.26 -6.00
N LEU A 293 1.28 -23.08 -5.64
CA LEU A 293 1.85 -23.58 -4.37
C LEU A 293 1.13 -23.00 -3.15
N TRP A 294 0.80 -21.71 -3.19
CA TRP A 294 0.03 -21.02 -2.15
C TRP A 294 -1.38 -21.59 -2.00
N LYS A 295 -2.09 -21.81 -3.11
CA LYS A 295 -3.41 -22.46 -3.12
C LYS A 295 -3.36 -23.86 -2.50
N LEU A 296 -2.27 -24.59 -2.74
CA LEU A 296 -1.99 -25.90 -2.17
C LEU A 296 -1.43 -25.85 -0.74
N ARG A 297 -1.32 -24.66 -0.12
CA ARG A 297 -0.80 -24.45 1.24
C ARG A 297 0.60 -25.04 1.45
N VAL A 298 1.42 -25.04 0.40
CA VAL A 298 2.82 -25.49 0.47
C VAL A 298 3.65 -24.38 1.09
N LEU A 299 4.04 -24.53 2.35
CA LEU A 299 4.80 -23.53 3.10
C LEU A 299 6.30 -23.82 3.07
N GLN A 300 6.66 -25.10 2.96
CA GLN A 300 8.03 -25.56 3.02
C GLN A 300 8.33 -26.51 1.87
N ALA A 301 9.47 -26.32 1.22
CA ALA A 301 10.00 -27.27 0.26
C ALA A 301 11.47 -27.53 0.54
N GLU A 302 11.89 -28.76 0.32
CA GLU A 302 13.27 -29.19 0.48
C GLU A 302 13.75 -29.90 -0.76
N ILE A 303 14.90 -29.48 -1.27
CA ILE A 303 15.52 -30.11 -2.42
C ILE A 303 16.94 -30.52 -2.05
N ARG A 304 17.24 -31.81 -2.25
CA ARG A 304 18.54 -32.40 -1.93
C ARG A 304 19.27 -32.78 -3.20
N PHE A 305 20.52 -32.38 -3.32
CA PHE A 305 21.39 -32.63 -4.48
C PHE A 305 22.74 -33.21 -4.05
N THR A 306 23.30 -34.03 -4.92
CA THR A 306 24.72 -34.41 -4.86
C THR A 306 25.46 -33.58 -5.92
N LEU A 307 26.31 -32.65 -5.50
CA LEU A 307 26.96 -31.67 -6.36
C LEU A 307 28.45 -31.93 -6.52
N ARG A 308 28.98 -31.58 -7.69
CA ARG A 308 30.42 -31.39 -7.92
C ARG A 308 30.67 -30.06 -8.65
N THR A 309 31.64 -29.29 -8.19
CA THR A 309 31.97 -27.98 -8.80
C THR A 309 32.65 -28.13 -10.18
N GLY A 310 33.33 -29.25 -10.40
CA GLY A 310 33.98 -29.56 -11.67
C GLY A 310 34.33 -31.04 -11.84
N PRO A 311 34.77 -31.45 -13.04
CA PRO A 311 35.24 -32.80 -13.30
C PRO A 311 36.46 -33.11 -12.42
N GLY A 312 36.41 -34.21 -11.67
CA GLY A 312 37.47 -34.67 -10.73
C GLY A 312 37.33 -34.20 -9.28
N VAL A 313 36.50 -33.20 -8.98
CA VAL A 313 36.29 -32.69 -7.61
C VAL A 313 35.42 -33.67 -6.79
N PRO A 314 35.69 -33.89 -5.49
CA PRO A 314 34.85 -34.71 -4.62
C PRO A 314 33.41 -34.17 -4.56
N THR A 315 32.46 -35.07 -4.42
CA THR A 315 31.04 -34.71 -4.35
C THR A 315 30.67 -34.18 -2.98
N LYS A 316 29.76 -33.20 -2.96
CA LYS A 316 29.18 -32.61 -1.75
C LYS A 316 27.67 -32.78 -1.79
N ASN A 317 27.07 -33.10 -0.65
CA ASN A 317 25.61 -33.10 -0.54
C ASN A 317 25.15 -31.72 -0.10
N VAL A 318 24.31 -31.09 -0.93
CA VAL A 318 23.76 -29.77 -0.66
C VAL A 318 22.25 -29.86 -0.59
N ARG A 319 21.67 -29.11 0.35
CA ARG A 319 20.23 -29.02 0.56
C ARG A 319 19.77 -27.57 0.48
N LEU A 320 18.78 -27.35 -0.37
CA LEU A 320 18.02 -26.11 -0.41
C LEU A 320 16.73 -26.29 0.41
N CYS A 321 16.54 -25.43 1.40
CA CYS A 321 15.33 -25.38 2.20
C CYS A 321 14.61 -24.07 1.94
N LEU A 322 13.44 -24.16 1.34
CA LEU A 322 12.58 -23.05 1.03
C LEU A 322 11.47 -22.97 2.07
N SER A 323 11.23 -21.79 2.62
CA SER A 323 10.19 -21.55 3.62
C SER A 323 9.49 -20.23 3.32
N ASN A 324 8.17 -20.26 3.16
CA ASN A 324 7.34 -19.06 2.98
C ASN A 324 6.48 -18.82 4.22
N GLY A 325 7.08 -18.49 5.37
CA GLY A 325 6.38 -18.42 6.65
C GLY A 325 5.33 -17.31 6.77
N SER A 326 5.56 -16.17 6.12
CA SER A 326 4.69 -14.98 6.14
C SER A 326 3.65 -14.97 5.03
N GLY A 327 3.86 -15.76 3.98
CA GLY A 327 3.02 -15.83 2.79
C GLY A 327 3.43 -14.92 1.64
N TYR A 328 4.31 -13.96 1.90
CA TYR A 328 4.74 -12.95 0.93
C TYR A 328 6.26 -12.97 0.71
N SER A 329 7.03 -13.60 1.60
CA SER A 329 8.49 -13.73 1.49
C SER A 329 8.91 -15.19 1.45
N LEU A 330 9.68 -15.53 0.43
CA LEU A 330 10.30 -16.83 0.28
C LEU A 330 11.72 -16.78 0.83
N ASP A 331 11.92 -17.35 2.02
CA ASP A 331 13.26 -17.57 2.53
C ASP A 331 13.88 -18.81 1.90
N VAL A 332 15.05 -18.63 1.29
CA VAL A 332 15.88 -19.72 0.79
C VAL A 332 17.09 -19.87 1.71
N TYR A 333 17.26 -21.06 2.26
CA TYR A 333 18.40 -21.43 3.08
C TYR A 333 19.17 -22.59 2.43
N THR A 334 20.44 -22.35 2.15
CA THR A 334 21.34 -23.32 1.55
C THR A 334 22.21 -23.97 2.63
N TYR A 335 22.23 -25.30 2.70
CA TYR A 335 23.00 -26.07 3.66
C TYR A 335 23.89 -27.12 2.97
N GLU A 336 25.12 -27.27 3.47
CA GLU A 336 26.01 -28.39 3.17
C GLU A 336 25.85 -29.47 4.26
N GLU A 337 25.71 -30.74 3.86
CA GLU A 337 25.68 -31.86 4.81
C GLU A 337 27.12 -32.25 5.17
N VAL A 338 27.57 -31.87 6.38
CA VAL A 338 28.95 -32.06 6.84
C VAL A 338 28.99 -32.98 8.05
N VAL A 339 29.99 -33.86 8.11
CA VAL A 339 30.23 -34.71 9.29
C VAL A 339 30.87 -33.85 10.38
N ASP A 340 30.20 -33.72 11.53
CA ASP A 340 30.80 -33.07 12.70
C ASP A 340 32.01 -33.91 13.16
N PRO A 341 33.24 -33.37 13.14
CA PRO A 341 34.44 -34.11 13.50
C PRO A 341 34.46 -34.58 14.97
N ARG A 342 33.67 -33.95 15.85
CA ARG A 342 33.62 -34.32 17.27
C ARG A 342 32.63 -35.45 17.55
N THR A 343 31.48 -35.44 16.88
CA THR A 343 30.38 -36.38 17.18
C THR A 343 30.23 -37.49 16.14
N GLY A 344 30.84 -37.34 14.95
CA GLY A 344 30.67 -38.26 13.82
C GLY A 344 29.27 -38.23 13.20
N VAL A 345 28.41 -37.30 13.64
CA VAL A 345 27.04 -37.12 13.14
C VAL A 345 27.05 -36.12 11.99
N ILE A 346 26.25 -36.39 10.95
CA ILE A 346 26.07 -35.46 9.84
C ILE A 346 25.13 -34.33 10.27
N ILE A 347 25.60 -33.09 10.18
CA ILE A 347 24.90 -31.87 10.55
C ILE A 347 24.66 -30.96 9.34
N PHE A 348 23.70 -30.05 9.47
CA PHE A 348 23.49 -28.97 8.52
C PHE A 348 24.46 -27.82 8.78
N GLN A 349 25.32 -27.50 7.81
CA GLN A 349 26.17 -26.32 7.85
C GLN A 349 25.66 -25.30 6.84
N SER A 350 25.26 -24.11 7.29
CA SER A 350 24.79 -23.03 6.39
C SER A 350 25.91 -22.61 5.44
N PHE A 351 25.54 -22.42 4.17
CA PHE A 351 26.41 -21.94 3.12
C PHE A 351 26.27 -20.43 2.98
N GLY A 352 27.39 -19.68 3.02
CA GLY A 352 27.40 -18.21 3.00
C GLY A 352 27.28 -17.55 4.39
N PRO A 353 27.20 -16.20 4.46
CA PRO A 353 27.18 -15.48 5.74
C PRO A 353 25.82 -15.47 6.44
N LYS A 354 24.72 -15.77 5.72
CA LYS A 354 23.37 -15.89 6.32
C LYS A 354 23.24 -17.25 7.01
N GLN A 355 23.22 -17.25 8.34
CA GLN A 355 22.96 -18.48 9.11
C GLN A 355 21.46 -18.82 9.06
N GLY A 356 21.15 -20.03 8.63
CA GLY A 356 19.77 -20.53 8.54
C GLY A 356 19.30 -21.22 9.83
N PRO A 357 17.98 -21.39 10.03
CA PRO A 357 17.41 -21.94 11.27
C PRO A 357 17.84 -23.37 11.61
N MET A 358 18.32 -24.14 10.64
CA MET A 358 18.79 -25.52 10.88
C MET A 358 20.30 -25.62 11.09
N HIS A 359 21.03 -24.50 11.13
CA HIS A 359 22.49 -24.49 11.30
C HIS A 359 22.92 -25.27 12.55
N GLY A 360 23.87 -26.20 12.39
CA GLY A 360 24.40 -27.03 13.47
C GLY A 360 23.49 -28.16 13.94
N LEU A 361 22.29 -28.31 13.38
CA LEU A 361 21.37 -29.39 13.74
C LEU A 361 21.70 -30.69 12.96
N PRO A 362 21.46 -31.88 13.55
CA PRO A 362 21.60 -33.15 12.83
C PRO A 362 20.62 -33.25 11.64
N ILE A 363 21.02 -33.92 10.55
CA ILE A 363 20.11 -34.21 9.41
C ILE A 363 18.90 -35.06 9.83
N SER A 364 19.01 -35.76 10.96
CA SER A 364 17.95 -36.58 11.56
C SER A 364 16.89 -35.79 12.34
N THR A 365 17.00 -34.46 12.38
CA THR A 365 16.07 -33.57 13.08
C THR A 365 14.66 -33.74 12.51
N PRO A 366 13.66 -34.07 13.36
CA PRO A 366 12.30 -34.30 12.90
C PRO A 366 11.60 -32.97 12.60
N TYR A 367 10.59 -33.01 11.73
CA TYR A 367 9.73 -31.86 11.50
C TYR A 367 9.02 -31.47 12.78
N VAL A 368 9.08 -30.18 13.09
CA VAL A 368 8.44 -29.58 14.25
C VAL A 368 6.93 -29.48 13.97
N THR A 369 6.13 -29.90 14.95
CA THR A 369 4.68 -29.75 14.88
C THR A 369 4.28 -28.29 14.88
N LYS A 370 3.06 -27.97 14.43
CA LYS A 370 2.58 -26.59 14.31
C LYS A 370 2.72 -25.84 15.63
N ASP A 371 3.40 -24.69 15.56
CA ASP A 371 3.60 -23.81 16.71
C ASP A 371 2.41 -22.87 16.90
N TYR A 372 2.26 -22.30 18.10
CA TYR A 372 1.15 -21.40 18.47
C TYR A 372 1.01 -20.22 17.50
N LEU A 373 2.14 -19.63 17.09
CA LEU A 373 2.19 -18.53 16.14
C LEU A 373 1.63 -18.93 14.76
N GLN A 374 1.96 -20.13 14.29
CA GLN A 374 1.49 -20.63 13.00
C GLN A 374 -0.02 -20.92 13.02
N GLN A 375 -0.58 -21.29 14.17
CA GLN A 375 -2.03 -21.39 14.35
C GLN A 375 -2.70 -20.02 14.16
N LYS A 376 -2.16 -18.97 14.77
CA LYS A 376 -2.67 -17.60 14.57
C LYS A 376 -2.53 -17.14 13.11
N ARG A 377 -1.39 -17.39 12.46
CA ARG A 377 -1.21 -17.11 11.02
C ARG A 377 -2.27 -17.79 10.16
N PHE A 378 -2.48 -19.09 10.37
CA PHE A 378 -3.51 -19.83 9.64
C PHE A 378 -4.91 -19.22 9.83
N LEU A 379 -5.27 -18.82 11.04
CA LEU A 379 -6.56 -18.17 11.30
C LEU A 379 -6.70 -16.87 10.50
N ALA A 380 -5.66 -16.02 10.49
CA ALA A 380 -5.64 -14.79 9.70
C ALA A 380 -5.74 -15.06 8.19
N THR A 381 -4.88 -15.94 7.66
CA THR A 381 -4.85 -16.28 6.23
C THR A 381 -6.14 -16.96 5.77
N SER A 382 -6.78 -17.78 6.61
CA SER A 382 -8.06 -18.41 6.29
C SER A 382 -9.20 -17.40 6.09
N GLN A 383 -9.07 -16.19 6.66
CA GLN A 383 -9.99 -15.07 6.49
C GLN A 383 -9.52 -14.09 5.40
N GLY A 384 -8.40 -14.37 4.72
CA GLY A 384 -7.87 -13.56 3.63
C GLY A 384 -7.07 -12.33 4.06
N THR A 385 -6.38 -12.37 5.21
CA THR A 385 -5.48 -11.28 5.64
C THR A 385 -4.16 -11.81 6.19
N THR A 386 -3.17 -10.92 6.26
CA THR A 386 -1.90 -11.15 6.95
C THR A 386 -2.05 -11.15 8.47
N TYR A 387 -1.27 -11.96 9.16
CA TYR A 387 -1.23 -11.95 10.61
C TYR A 387 -0.51 -10.69 11.14
N VAL A 388 -1.03 -10.14 12.24
CA VAL A 388 -0.69 -8.79 12.71
C VAL A 388 0.81 -8.58 12.98
N TYR A 389 1.53 -9.59 13.48
CA TYR A 389 2.97 -9.48 13.76
C TYR A 389 3.86 -9.68 12.52
N ASP A 390 3.30 -10.11 11.40
CA ASP A 390 4.04 -10.22 10.13
C ASP A 390 3.99 -8.89 9.34
N ILE A 391 3.09 -7.97 9.70
CA ILE A 391 2.94 -6.66 9.04
C ILE A 391 4.23 -5.81 9.12
N PRO A 392 4.92 -5.64 10.27
CA PRO A 392 6.18 -4.88 10.30
C PRO A 392 7.24 -5.45 9.36
N ASP A 393 7.30 -6.77 9.18
CA ASP A 393 8.24 -7.39 8.25
C ASP A 393 7.93 -7.04 6.79
N MET A 394 6.65 -6.87 6.44
CA MET A 394 6.26 -6.35 5.12
C MET A 394 6.76 -4.93 4.88
N PHE A 395 6.72 -4.06 5.90
CA PHE A 395 7.30 -2.71 5.81
C PHE A 395 8.80 -2.78 5.55
N ARG A 396 9.52 -3.64 6.29
CA ARG A 396 10.96 -3.87 6.07
C ARG A 396 11.26 -4.26 4.64
N GLN A 397 10.58 -5.28 4.11
CA GLN A 397 10.80 -5.79 2.76
C GLN A 397 10.56 -4.73 1.68
N VAL A 398 9.50 -3.92 1.84
CA VAL A 398 9.21 -2.85 0.87
C VAL A 398 10.27 -1.75 0.93
N VAL A 399 10.76 -1.39 2.13
CA VAL A 399 11.85 -0.42 2.28
C VAL A 399 13.15 -0.95 1.64
N GLU A 400 13.49 -2.23 1.85
CA GLU A 400 14.63 -2.87 1.17
C GLU A 400 14.49 -2.83 -0.36
N GLY A 401 13.27 -3.07 -0.86
CA GLY A 401 12.94 -2.93 -2.28
C GLY A 401 13.13 -1.51 -2.81
N GLN A 402 12.64 -0.50 -2.07
CA GLN A 402 12.79 0.92 -2.44
C GLN A 402 14.25 1.36 -2.52
N TRP A 403 15.10 0.91 -1.59
CA TRP A 403 16.54 1.16 -1.66
C TRP A 403 17.16 0.55 -2.91
N ARG A 404 16.80 -0.69 -3.25
CA ARG A 404 17.29 -1.36 -4.47
C ARG A 404 16.89 -0.61 -5.73
N GLU A 405 15.61 -0.25 -5.84
CA GLU A 405 15.07 0.54 -6.97
C GLU A 405 15.80 1.89 -7.07
N SER A 406 16.00 2.60 -5.96
CA SER A 406 16.66 3.91 -5.95
C SER A 406 18.14 3.85 -6.33
N ILE A 407 18.83 2.77 -5.99
CA ILE A 407 20.23 2.52 -6.39
C ILE A 407 20.30 2.19 -7.88
N GLU A 408 19.41 1.33 -8.41
CA GLU A 408 19.35 0.99 -9.83
C GLU A 408 19.03 2.20 -10.71
N GLU A 409 18.18 3.12 -10.22
CA GLU A 409 17.81 4.36 -10.92
C GLU A 409 18.86 5.48 -10.81
N GLY A 410 19.92 5.30 -9.99
CA GLY A 410 20.97 6.31 -9.79
C GLY A 410 20.52 7.55 -9.00
N ALA A 411 19.41 7.45 -8.25
CA ALA A 411 18.90 8.54 -7.39
C ALA A 411 19.69 8.67 -6.08
N VAL A 412 20.35 7.59 -5.65
CA VAL A 412 21.28 7.54 -4.52
C VAL A 412 22.53 6.78 -4.95
N ASP A 413 23.70 7.37 -4.74
CA ASP A 413 24.98 6.72 -5.03
C ASP A 413 25.28 5.67 -3.94
N GLY A 414 25.19 4.38 -4.30
CA GLY A 414 25.40 3.28 -3.36
C GLY A 414 26.00 2.05 -4.03
N GLU A 415 27.05 1.50 -3.43
CA GLU A 415 27.61 0.19 -3.77
C GLU A 415 26.60 -0.94 -3.48
N ILE A 416 26.53 -1.91 -4.39
CA ILE A 416 26.03 -3.25 -4.08
C ILE A 416 27.11 -3.96 -3.24
N LEU A 417 26.88 -4.13 -1.94
CA LEU A 417 27.75 -4.95 -1.08
C LEU A 417 27.76 -6.43 -1.56
N PRO A 418 28.91 -7.02 -1.92
CA PRO A 418 29.06 -8.45 -2.06
C PRO A 418 29.60 -9.09 -0.77
N LEU A 419 29.20 -10.34 -0.56
CA LEU A 419 29.58 -11.24 0.54
C LEU A 419 31.13 -11.49 0.56
N PRO A 420 31.79 -11.67 1.73
CA PRO A 420 33.25 -11.80 1.83
C PRO A 420 33.73 -13.29 1.77
N PRO A 421 35.05 -13.61 1.75
CA PRO A 421 35.89 -13.72 0.56
C PRO A 421 36.60 -15.09 0.43
N LEU A 422 37.19 -15.40 -0.73
CA LEU A 422 38.48 -16.13 -0.85
C LEU A 422 38.95 -16.17 -2.33
N CYS A 423 39.79 -15.21 -2.71
CA CYS A 423 40.53 -15.19 -3.98
C CYS A 423 42.03 -15.25 -3.70
N ILE A 424 42.57 -16.46 -3.55
CA ILE A 424 44.01 -16.71 -3.64
C ILE A 424 44.18 -18.04 -4.39
N GLN A 425 43.96 -18.04 -5.71
CA GLN A 425 44.38 -19.15 -6.57
C GLN A 425 44.37 -18.85 -8.08
N ALA A 426 43.71 -17.78 -8.55
CA ALA A 426 43.61 -17.49 -9.99
C ALA A 426 44.78 -16.67 -10.57
N THR A 427 45.53 -15.95 -9.75
CA THR A 427 46.67 -15.11 -10.21
C THR A 427 47.84 -15.93 -10.77
N SER A 428 47.86 -17.25 -10.59
CA SER A 428 48.99 -18.09 -11.02
C SER A 428 48.95 -18.51 -12.50
N GLN A 429 47.91 -18.15 -13.28
CA GLN A 429 47.76 -18.63 -14.66
C GLN A 429 47.65 -17.55 -15.75
N GLY A 430 47.80 -16.26 -15.42
CA GLY A 430 48.06 -15.22 -16.41
C GLY A 430 46.95 -14.93 -17.43
N THR A 431 45.67 -15.12 -17.07
CA THR A 431 44.51 -14.69 -17.88
C THR A 431 43.55 -13.85 -17.03
N THR A 432 42.86 -12.89 -17.66
CA THR A 432 41.85 -12.03 -17.02
C THR A 432 40.50 -12.75 -17.00
N TYR A 433 39.85 -12.82 -15.84
CA TYR A 433 38.58 -13.51 -15.65
C TYR A 433 37.43 -12.61 -16.12
N VAL A 434 36.42 -13.17 -16.79
CA VAL A 434 35.34 -12.37 -17.44
C VAL A 434 34.47 -11.60 -16.43
N TYR A 435 34.55 -11.96 -15.15
CA TYR A 435 33.89 -11.28 -14.03
C TYR A 435 34.74 -10.17 -13.38
N ASP A 436 35.96 -9.91 -13.89
CA ASP A 436 36.78 -8.76 -13.48
C ASP A 436 36.43 -7.48 -14.27
N ILE A 437 35.67 -7.59 -15.36
CA ILE A 437 35.24 -6.43 -16.17
C ILE A 437 34.31 -5.50 -15.35
N PRO A 438 33.31 -6.02 -14.60
CA PRO A 438 32.54 -5.20 -13.66
C PRO A 438 33.37 -4.58 -12.53
N ASP A 439 34.41 -5.27 -12.04
CA ASP A 439 35.30 -4.74 -10.99
C ASP A 439 36.26 -3.66 -11.53
N MET A 440 36.68 -3.73 -12.80
CA MET A 440 37.39 -2.64 -13.47
C MET A 440 36.50 -1.42 -13.69
N PHE A 441 35.21 -1.63 -14.04
CA PHE A 441 34.22 -0.55 -14.07
C PHE A 441 33.99 0.02 -12.67
N ARG A 442 33.89 -0.84 -11.64
CA ARG A 442 33.80 -0.43 -10.23
C ARG A 442 34.99 0.43 -9.83
N GLN A 443 36.23 0.07 -10.18
CA GLN A 443 37.41 0.88 -9.83
C GLN A 443 37.47 2.24 -10.54
N VAL A 444 36.96 2.33 -11.77
CA VAL A 444 36.85 3.60 -12.50
C VAL A 444 35.74 4.48 -11.90
N VAL A 445 34.62 3.87 -11.51
CA VAL A 445 33.50 4.54 -10.86
C VAL A 445 33.85 4.94 -9.42
N GLU A 446 34.56 4.11 -8.67
CA GLU A 446 35.13 4.41 -7.35
C GLU A 446 36.20 5.53 -7.43
N GLY A 447 36.95 5.58 -8.54
CA GLY A 447 37.89 6.68 -8.82
C GLY A 447 37.17 8.01 -9.05
N GLN A 448 36.11 8.00 -9.86
CA GLN A 448 35.24 9.17 -10.08
C GLN A 448 34.46 9.56 -8.82
N TRP A 449 34.09 8.58 -8.00
CA TRP A 449 33.45 8.77 -6.70
C TRP A 449 34.39 9.42 -5.68
N ARG A 450 35.68 9.08 -5.71
CA ARG A 450 36.70 9.72 -4.86
C ARG A 450 36.93 11.19 -5.24
N GLU A 451 36.92 11.51 -6.53
CA GLU A 451 36.93 12.90 -7.02
C GLU A 451 35.62 13.64 -6.67
N SER A 452 34.48 12.96 -6.70
CA SER A 452 33.15 13.56 -6.40
C SER A 452 32.88 13.77 -4.90
N ILE A 453 33.52 12.98 -4.02
CA ILE A 453 33.52 13.19 -2.56
C ILE A 453 34.33 14.45 -2.20
N GLU A 454 35.43 14.72 -2.89
CA GLU A 454 36.21 15.95 -2.70
C GLU A 454 35.45 17.22 -3.14
N GLU A 455 34.43 17.07 -4.01
CA GLU A 455 33.55 18.15 -4.47
C GLU A 455 32.26 18.35 -3.64
N GLY A 456 31.96 17.47 -2.68
CA GLY A 456 30.96 17.71 -1.62
C GLY A 456 29.47 17.58 -2.00
N ALA A 457 29.09 16.59 -2.83
CA ALA A 457 27.75 16.54 -3.45
C ALA A 457 26.64 15.66 -2.79
N VAL A 458 26.91 14.66 -1.91
CA VAL A 458 25.87 13.83 -1.20
C VAL A 458 26.36 13.21 0.13
N ASP A 459 25.44 12.94 1.09
CA ASP A 459 25.69 12.32 2.41
C ASP A 459 25.25 10.82 2.51
N GLY A 460 26.22 9.90 2.64
CA GLY A 460 26.13 8.60 3.37
C GLY A 460 25.71 7.32 2.60
N PRO A 461 26.22 6.11 3.00
CA PRO A 461 25.88 4.81 2.40
C PRO A 461 24.54 4.21 2.90
N MET A 462 24.04 3.15 2.23
CA MET A 462 22.87 2.36 2.69
C MET A 462 23.07 1.88 4.15
N PRO A 463 22.10 2.10 5.06
CA PRO A 463 22.23 1.62 6.44
C PRO A 463 22.21 0.09 6.56
N ASP A 464 23.06 -0.47 7.43
CA ASP A 464 23.08 -1.91 7.77
C ASP A 464 21.74 -2.44 8.32
N THR A 465 20.86 -1.55 8.78
CA THR A 465 19.52 -1.86 9.27
C THR A 465 18.52 -0.86 8.71
N VAL A 466 17.63 -1.33 7.82
CA VAL A 466 16.63 -0.48 7.14
C VAL A 466 15.40 -0.13 7.98
N MET A 467 15.18 -0.87 9.08
CA MET A 467 14.03 -0.65 9.97
C MET A 467 14.30 -1.15 11.39
N VAL A 468 13.91 -0.36 12.38
CA VAL A 468 13.80 -0.76 13.79
C VAL A 468 12.33 -0.68 14.22
N SER A 469 11.82 -1.68 14.93
CA SER A 469 10.46 -1.68 15.46
C SER A 469 10.43 -1.99 16.96
N LEU A 470 9.68 -1.18 17.70
CA LEU A 470 9.45 -1.34 19.14
C LEU A 470 7.94 -1.40 19.39
N GLU A 471 7.48 -2.41 20.13
CA GLU A 471 6.05 -2.57 20.43
C GLU A 471 5.62 -1.57 21.51
N LEU A 472 4.46 -0.97 21.34
CA LEU A 472 3.85 -0.03 22.27
C LEU A 472 2.77 -0.76 23.06
N VAL A 473 2.97 -0.87 24.38
CA VAL A 473 2.06 -1.56 25.29
C VAL A 473 1.54 -0.59 26.34
N VAL A 474 0.23 -0.63 26.61
CA VAL A 474 -0.39 0.17 27.67
C VAL A 474 -0.34 -0.61 28.99
N GLU A 475 0.08 0.04 30.07
CA GLU A 475 0.03 -0.54 31.42
C GLU A 475 -1.41 -0.92 31.80
N THR A 476 -1.58 -2.15 32.29
CA THR A 476 -2.88 -2.69 32.70
C THR A 476 -3.36 -2.13 34.05
N ASP A 477 -2.45 -1.75 34.94
CA ASP A 477 -2.74 -1.25 36.28
C ASP A 477 -2.09 0.13 36.49
N GLY A 478 -2.89 1.18 36.75
CA GLY A 478 -2.40 2.55 37.03
C GLY A 478 -2.97 3.64 36.11
N GLU A 479 -2.12 4.60 35.71
CA GLU A 479 -2.51 5.78 34.89
C GLU A 479 -2.71 5.48 33.38
N ARG A 480 -2.62 4.21 32.97
CA ARG A 480 -2.72 3.75 31.56
C ARG A 480 -1.69 4.46 30.66
N ARG A 481 -0.42 4.46 31.07
CA ARG A 481 0.69 5.03 30.28
C ARG A 481 1.15 4.04 29.21
N ILE A 482 1.73 4.57 28.12
CA ILE A 482 2.29 3.78 27.03
C ILE A 482 3.78 3.52 27.29
N MET A 483 4.23 2.28 27.07
CA MET A 483 5.62 1.86 27.23
C MET A 483 6.14 1.21 25.95
N GLU A 484 7.41 1.48 25.61
CA GLU A 484 8.12 0.79 24.54
C GLU A 484 8.71 -0.52 25.08
N VAL A 485 8.34 -1.65 24.47
CA VAL A 485 8.72 -3.00 24.92
C VAL A 485 9.22 -3.83 23.74
N THR A 486 10.22 -4.68 23.99
CA THR A 486 10.64 -5.74 23.08
C THR A 486 10.21 -7.09 23.67
N ARG A 487 9.17 -7.71 23.10
CA ARG A 487 8.66 -9.03 23.51
C ARG A 487 8.48 -9.97 22.32
N LEU A 488 8.27 -11.26 22.57
CA LEU A 488 8.12 -12.25 21.51
C LEU A 488 6.77 -12.06 20.77
N PRO A 489 6.75 -12.22 19.43
CA PRO A 489 5.53 -12.11 18.63
C PRO A 489 4.39 -13.02 19.11
N GLY A 490 3.16 -12.49 19.09
CA GLY A 490 1.94 -13.22 19.44
C GLY A 490 1.64 -13.38 20.93
N GLN A 491 2.44 -12.76 21.80
CA GLN A 491 2.21 -12.67 23.25
C GLN A 491 1.33 -11.47 23.65
N ASN A 492 0.59 -10.88 22.71
CA ASN A 492 -0.39 -9.84 23.01
C ASN A 492 -1.53 -10.37 23.89
N THR A 493 -1.84 -9.61 24.93
CA THR A 493 -2.97 -9.86 25.84
C THR A 493 -4.25 -9.18 25.37
N VAL A 494 -4.13 -8.18 24.50
CA VAL A 494 -5.22 -7.33 23.97
C VAL A 494 -5.34 -7.54 22.46
N GLY A 495 -6.55 -7.42 21.90
CA GLY A 495 -6.82 -7.57 20.47
C GLY A 495 -6.37 -6.40 19.58
N MET A 496 -5.53 -5.51 20.10
CA MET A 496 -4.95 -4.35 19.42
C MET A 496 -3.46 -4.31 19.72
N VAL A 497 -2.64 -4.12 18.69
CA VAL A 497 -1.19 -4.01 18.81
C VAL A 497 -0.72 -2.73 18.15
N ALA A 498 0.28 -2.08 18.73
CA ALA A 498 0.88 -0.88 18.17
C ALA A 498 2.41 -0.96 18.21
N TRP A 499 3.08 -0.26 17.30
CA TRP A 499 4.54 -0.17 17.23
C TRP A 499 4.97 1.27 16.93
N ARG A 500 6.09 1.68 17.51
CA ARG A 500 6.92 2.74 16.96
C ARG A 500 7.92 2.09 16.00
N MET A 501 7.84 2.45 14.73
CA MET A 501 8.78 1.99 13.71
C MET A 501 9.66 3.15 13.27
N THR A 502 10.97 2.96 13.31
CA THR A 502 11.95 3.85 12.69
C THR A 502 12.31 3.26 11.33
N LEU A 503 11.91 3.95 10.27
CA LEU A 503 12.12 3.55 8.88
C LEU A 503 13.26 4.39 8.30
N TYR A 504 14.29 3.72 7.77
CA TYR A 504 15.37 4.39 7.03
C TYR A 504 15.06 4.27 5.56
N THR A 505 14.50 5.33 4.97
CA THR A 505 14.05 5.35 3.57
C THR A 505 14.99 6.19 2.70
N PRO A 506 15.01 6.00 1.37
CA PRO A 506 15.87 6.79 0.48
C PRO A 506 15.68 8.31 0.62
N GLU A 507 14.44 8.75 0.86
CA GLU A 507 14.12 10.17 1.03
C GLU A 507 14.47 10.74 2.42
N VAL A 508 14.61 9.89 3.44
CA VAL A 508 15.09 10.28 4.78
C VAL A 508 16.10 9.22 5.28
N PRO A 509 17.36 9.25 4.79
CA PRO A 509 18.37 8.26 5.18
C PRO A 509 18.72 8.30 6.67
N SER A 510 18.50 9.43 7.34
CA SER A 510 18.67 9.58 8.80
C SER A 510 17.62 8.84 9.63
N GLY A 511 16.61 8.25 8.98
CA GLY A 511 15.51 7.57 9.63
C GLY A 511 14.34 8.51 9.97
N ARG A 512 13.12 7.99 9.86
CA ARG A 512 11.88 8.64 10.27
C ARG A 512 11.05 7.71 11.16
N ASP A 513 10.44 8.27 12.19
CA ASP A 513 9.55 7.53 13.08
C ASP A 513 8.10 7.56 12.58
N VAL A 514 7.41 6.43 12.69
CA VAL A 514 5.97 6.30 12.44
C VAL A 514 5.34 5.41 13.50
N VAL A 515 4.08 5.68 13.85
CA VAL A 515 3.29 4.78 14.70
C VAL A 515 2.41 3.91 13.82
N LEU A 516 2.55 2.59 13.95
CA LEU A 516 1.67 1.60 13.33
C LEU A 516 0.72 1.05 14.38
N ILE A 517 -0.58 1.09 14.14
CA ILE A 517 -1.63 0.48 14.96
C ILE A 517 -2.34 -0.59 14.12
N ALA A 518 -2.57 -1.78 14.66
CA ALA A 518 -3.25 -2.84 13.93
C ALA A 518 -4.10 -3.73 14.84
N ASN A 519 -5.27 -4.14 14.33
CA ASN A 519 -6.13 -5.11 15.01
C ASN A 519 -5.56 -6.54 14.89
N ASP A 520 -5.65 -7.32 15.97
CA ASP A 520 -5.42 -8.77 15.92
C ASP A 520 -6.75 -9.50 15.68
N LEU A 521 -7.00 -9.90 14.44
CA LEU A 521 -8.19 -10.67 14.04
C LEU A 521 -8.32 -11.99 14.83
N THR A 522 -7.20 -12.57 15.29
CA THR A 522 -7.19 -13.85 16.00
C THR A 522 -7.69 -13.74 17.44
N HIS A 523 -7.80 -12.51 17.97
CA HIS A 523 -8.26 -12.21 19.31
C HIS A 523 -9.68 -11.60 19.25
N TYR A 524 -10.69 -12.33 19.73
CA TYR A 524 -12.12 -11.94 19.68
C TYR A 524 -12.55 -11.34 18.32
N MET A 525 -12.12 -11.94 17.21
CA MET A 525 -12.43 -11.51 15.84
C MET A 525 -12.01 -10.07 15.49
N GLY A 526 -11.04 -9.51 16.25
CA GLY A 526 -10.59 -8.13 16.12
C GLY A 526 -11.64 -7.11 16.62
N SER A 527 -12.51 -7.50 17.55
CA SER A 527 -13.52 -6.60 18.12
C SER A 527 -12.91 -5.53 19.03
N PHE A 528 -13.48 -4.32 18.98
CA PHE A 528 -13.09 -3.21 19.84
C PHE A 528 -13.77 -3.34 21.20
N GLY A 529 -13.01 -3.78 22.20
CA GLY A 529 -13.37 -3.66 23.61
C GLY A 529 -12.64 -2.49 24.26
N PRO A 530 -12.95 -2.20 25.54
CA PRO A 530 -12.35 -1.07 26.25
C PRO A 530 -10.81 -1.09 26.23
N GLN A 531 -10.19 -2.25 26.44
CA GLN A 531 -8.73 -2.37 26.44
C GLN A 531 -8.12 -2.07 25.07
N GLU A 532 -8.74 -2.57 23.99
CA GLU A 532 -8.33 -2.29 22.61
C GLU A 532 -8.44 -0.79 22.28
N ASP A 533 -9.55 -0.16 22.69
CA ASP A 533 -9.79 1.27 22.49
C ASP A 533 -8.74 2.12 23.21
N TRP A 534 -8.33 1.74 24.43
CA TRP A 534 -7.27 2.43 25.17
C TRP A 534 -5.89 2.30 24.53
N VAL A 535 -5.55 1.12 23.99
CA VAL A 535 -4.30 0.94 23.22
C VAL A 535 -4.31 1.83 21.99
N TYR A 536 -5.42 1.84 21.24
CA TYR A 536 -5.58 2.71 20.06
C TYR A 536 -5.44 4.20 20.43
N TYR A 537 -6.18 4.64 21.44
CA TYR A 537 -6.20 6.03 21.90
C TYR A 537 -4.81 6.50 22.31
N ARG A 538 -4.12 5.76 23.19
CA ARG A 538 -2.79 6.14 23.69
C ARG A 538 -1.72 6.09 22.59
N ALA A 539 -1.78 5.14 21.67
CA ALA A 539 -0.86 5.10 20.53
C ALA A 539 -1.09 6.28 19.56
N SER A 540 -2.36 6.65 19.32
CA SER A 540 -2.70 7.82 18.51
C SER A 540 -2.30 9.13 19.18
N GLU A 541 -2.49 9.24 20.50
CA GLU A 541 -2.05 10.37 21.31
C GLU A 541 -0.51 10.49 21.28
N TYR A 542 0.21 9.38 21.44
CA TYR A 542 1.67 9.32 21.34
C TYR A 542 2.16 9.86 19.98
N ALA A 543 1.56 9.43 18.87
CA ALA A 543 1.89 9.94 17.53
C ALA A 543 1.66 11.46 17.42
N ARG A 544 0.55 11.95 17.99
CA ARG A 544 0.17 13.38 17.96
C ARG A 544 1.06 14.27 18.83
N GLU A 545 1.53 13.76 19.96
CA GLU A 545 2.48 14.44 20.85
C GLU A 545 3.88 14.54 20.23
N HIS A 546 4.32 13.47 19.56
CA HIS A 546 5.62 13.40 18.89
C HIS A 546 5.60 14.00 17.47
N LYS A 547 4.43 14.36 16.94
CA LYS A 547 4.23 14.94 15.60
C LYS A 547 4.72 14.03 14.46
N ILE A 548 4.53 12.73 14.64
CA ILE A 548 4.91 11.70 13.67
C ILE A 548 3.67 11.09 13.00
N PRO A 549 3.77 10.59 11.75
CA PRO A 549 2.64 9.97 11.06
C PRO A 549 2.09 8.74 11.79
N ARG A 550 0.77 8.54 11.67
CA ARG A 550 0.06 7.38 12.23
C ARG A 550 -0.55 6.54 11.11
N LEU A 551 -0.13 5.28 11.04
CA LEU A 551 -0.68 4.25 10.16
C LEU A 551 -1.61 3.33 10.96
N TYR A 552 -2.78 3.04 10.40
CA TYR A 552 -3.75 2.13 10.99
C TYR A 552 -4.11 1.00 10.02
N VAL A 553 -3.84 -0.25 10.39
CA VAL A 553 -4.26 -1.43 9.63
C VAL A 553 -5.56 -1.98 10.22
N SER A 554 -6.64 -1.84 9.47
CA SER A 554 -8.00 -2.15 9.91
C SER A 554 -8.42 -3.57 9.52
N VAL A 555 -8.57 -4.42 10.53
CA VAL A 555 -9.19 -5.75 10.42
C VAL A 555 -10.03 -6.03 11.67
N ASN A 556 -11.33 -5.73 11.62
CA ASN A 556 -12.17 -5.77 12.82
C ASN A 556 -13.59 -6.27 12.57
N SER A 557 -14.34 -6.43 13.66
CA SER A 557 -15.76 -6.78 13.65
C SER A 557 -16.64 -5.72 14.33
N GLY A 558 -16.15 -4.48 14.45
CA GLY A 558 -16.80 -3.41 15.20
C GLY A 558 -16.64 -3.53 16.70
N ALA A 559 -17.52 -2.85 17.44
CA ALA A 559 -17.54 -2.89 18.91
C ALA A 559 -17.78 -4.30 19.42
N ARG A 560 -17.14 -4.66 20.53
CA ARG A 560 -17.37 -5.95 21.20
C ARG A 560 -18.80 -5.99 21.72
N ILE A 561 -19.45 -7.13 21.47
CA ILE A 561 -20.81 -7.41 21.94
C ILE A 561 -20.73 -8.68 22.77
N GLY A 562 -21.35 -8.66 23.94
CA GLY A 562 -21.42 -9.80 24.83
C GLY A 562 -22.73 -9.83 25.61
N VAL A 563 -22.99 -10.94 26.27
CA VAL A 563 -24.06 -11.10 27.25
C VAL A 563 -23.48 -11.70 28.52
N ALA A 564 -24.05 -11.36 29.68
CA ALA A 564 -23.59 -11.89 30.97
C ALA A 564 -23.93 -13.38 31.09
N GLU A 565 -22.98 -14.26 30.73
CA GLU A 565 -23.17 -15.71 30.74
C GLU A 565 -23.43 -16.26 32.15
N GLU A 566 -22.88 -15.61 33.19
CA GLU A 566 -23.14 -15.97 34.59
C GLU A 566 -24.57 -15.69 35.04
N VAL A 567 -25.23 -14.70 34.45
CA VAL A 567 -26.64 -14.40 34.72
C VAL A 567 -27.52 -15.32 33.88
N LYS A 568 -27.13 -15.56 32.63
CA LYS A 568 -27.83 -16.44 31.68
C LYS A 568 -27.98 -17.88 32.18
N SER A 569 -27.01 -18.38 32.94
CA SER A 569 -27.07 -19.73 33.51
C SER A 569 -27.96 -19.85 34.76
N GLU A 570 -28.35 -18.73 35.39
CA GLU A 570 -28.98 -18.71 36.72
C GLU A 570 -30.37 -18.04 36.74
N PHE A 571 -30.75 -17.25 35.73
CA PHE A 571 -32.05 -16.58 35.71
C PHE A 571 -33.23 -17.56 35.55
N LYS A 572 -34.35 -17.22 36.18
CA LYS A 572 -35.63 -17.91 36.07
C LYS A 572 -36.67 -17.00 35.44
N VAL A 573 -37.68 -17.61 34.82
CA VAL A 573 -38.80 -16.92 34.17
C VAL A 573 -40.05 -17.07 35.03
N ALA A 574 -40.68 -15.97 35.41
CA ALA A 574 -42.00 -15.98 36.03
C ALA A 574 -43.06 -15.98 34.93
N TRP A 575 -43.64 -17.13 34.63
CA TRP A 575 -44.65 -17.27 33.57
C TRP A 575 -46.00 -16.67 33.97
N LEU A 576 -46.81 -16.27 33.00
CA LEU A 576 -48.22 -15.95 33.25
C LEU A 576 -49.01 -17.21 33.64
N ASP A 577 -48.63 -18.33 33.03
CA ASP A 577 -49.19 -19.66 33.23
C ASP A 577 -48.04 -20.68 33.05
N SER A 578 -47.64 -21.36 34.12
CA SER A 578 -46.50 -22.28 34.09
C SER A 578 -46.74 -23.53 33.25
N GLU A 579 -48.00 -23.91 33.05
CA GLU A 579 -48.36 -25.05 32.19
C GLU A 579 -48.39 -24.65 30.70
N ARG A 580 -48.46 -23.35 30.39
CA ARG A 580 -48.58 -22.79 29.03
C ARG A 580 -47.64 -21.60 28.77
N PRO A 581 -46.32 -21.83 28.63
CA PRO A 581 -45.31 -20.77 28.44
C PRO A 581 -45.54 -19.87 27.22
N GLU A 582 -46.23 -20.37 26.19
CA GLU A 582 -46.57 -19.64 24.97
C GLU A 582 -47.51 -18.44 25.21
N ARG A 583 -48.21 -18.41 26.36
CA ARG A 583 -49.02 -17.26 26.77
C ARG A 583 -48.18 -16.04 27.18
N GLY A 584 -46.87 -16.23 27.35
CA GLY A 584 -45.93 -15.19 27.73
C GLY A 584 -45.53 -15.25 29.22
N PHE A 585 -44.62 -14.35 29.59
CA PHE A 585 -44.06 -14.26 30.94
C PHE A 585 -44.31 -12.88 31.57
N LYS A 586 -44.31 -12.83 32.91
CA LYS A 586 -44.44 -11.62 33.72
C LYS A 586 -43.11 -10.86 33.81
N TYR A 587 -42.04 -11.55 34.23
CA TYR A 587 -40.71 -10.96 34.43
C TYR A 587 -39.63 -12.06 34.58
N LEU A 588 -38.36 -11.65 34.60
CA LEU A 588 -37.22 -12.52 34.91
C LEU A 588 -36.75 -12.28 36.35
N TYR A 589 -36.36 -13.34 37.06
CA TYR A 589 -35.97 -13.25 38.46
C TYR A 589 -34.86 -14.24 38.83
N LEU A 590 -34.26 -14.03 39.99
CA LEU A 590 -33.29 -14.93 40.62
C LEU A 590 -33.86 -15.51 41.91
N SER A 591 -33.49 -16.75 42.22
CA SER A 591 -33.73 -17.30 43.56
C SER A 591 -32.85 -16.61 44.60
N PRO A 592 -33.21 -16.63 45.89
CA PRO A 592 -32.36 -16.07 46.95
C PRO A 592 -30.92 -16.62 46.94
N GLU A 593 -30.75 -17.90 46.63
CA GLU A 593 -29.43 -18.54 46.52
C GLU A 593 -28.62 -18.02 45.32
N ALA A 594 -29.26 -17.89 44.16
CA ALA A 594 -28.61 -17.37 42.95
C ALA A 594 -28.25 -15.88 43.11
N TYR A 595 -29.14 -15.10 43.74
CA TYR A 595 -28.88 -13.71 44.08
C TYR A 595 -27.69 -13.57 45.05
N SER A 596 -27.56 -14.43 46.06
CA SER A 596 -26.41 -14.38 46.97
C SER A 596 -25.08 -14.62 46.24
N ARG A 597 -25.06 -15.42 45.17
CA ARG A 597 -23.85 -15.64 44.35
C ARG A 597 -23.56 -14.47 43.43
N LEU A 598 -24.56 -14.01 42.67
CA LEU A 598 -24.40 -12.97 41.65
C LEU A 598 -24.34 -11.56 42.22
N GLY A 599 -25.02 -11.30 43.34
CA GLY A 599 -24.99 -10.04 44.05
C GLY A 599 -23.61 -9.71 44.62
N ALA A 600 -22.85 -10.72 45.07
CA ALA A 600 -21.47 -10.54 45.53
C ALA A 600 -20.51 -10.08 44.42
N LEU A 601 -20.85 -10.36 43.15
CA LEU A 601 -20.08 -9.97 41.97
C LEU A 601 -20.52 -8.63 41.39
N ASN A 602 -21.55 -7.98 41.95
CA ASN A 602 -22.23 -6.81 41.40
C ASN A 602 -22.74 -7.01 39.95
N SER A 603 -23.01 -8.24 39.53
CA SER A 603 -23.44 -8.53 38.15
C SER A 603 -24.88 -8.10 37.83
N VAL A 604 -25.74 -7.93 38.84
CA VAL A 604 -27.17 -7.65 38.66
C VAL A 604 -27.69 -6.65 39.69
N LYS A 605 -28.66 -5.83 39.29
CA LYS A 605 -29.55 -5.11 40.21
C LYS A 605 -30.90 -5.81 40.22
N THR A 606 -31.45 -5.97 41.40
CA THR A 606 -32.69 -6.71 41.60
C THR A 606 -33.56 -6.06 42.66
N GLU A 607 -34.86 -6.27 42.54
CA GLU A 607 -35.88 -5.86 43.50
C GLU A 607 -36.45 -7.12 44.18
N LEU A 608 -36.45 -7.15 45.51
CA LEU A 608 -37.05 -8.25 46.26
C LEU A 608 -38.57 -8.11 46.21
N ILE A 609 -39.24 -9.14 45.69
CA ILE A 609 -40.70 -9.24 45.62
C ILE A 609 -41.16 -10.60 46.15
N ASP A 610 -42.33 -10.65 46.76
CA ASP A 610 -43.00 -11.90 47.07
C ASP A 610 -44.09 -12.13 46.01
N ASP A 611 -43.95 -13.20 45.23
CA ASP A 611 -44.91 -13.60 44.19
C ASP A 611 -45.14 -15.11 44.26
N GLU A 612 -46.39 -15.54 44.16
CA GLU A 612 -46.80 -16.95 44.28
C GLU A 612 -46.33 -17.66 45.58
N GLY A 613 -46.11 -16.89 46.65
CA GLY A 613 -45.63 -17.41 47.94
C GLY A 613 -44.13 -17.70 48.00
N GLU A 614 -43.37 -17.31 46.97
CA GLU A 614 -41.91 -17.39 46.93
C GLU A 614 -41.29 -15.98 46.96
N SER A 615 -40.23 -15.80 47.75
CA SER A 615 -39.40 -14.60 47.69
C SER A 615 -38.50 -14.66 46.45
N ARG A 616 -38.73 -13.75 45.51
CA ARG A 616 -38.07 -13.68 44.21
C ARG A 616 -37.31 -12.36 44.08
N TYR A 617 -36.08 -12.42 43.57
CA TYR A 617 -35.29 -11.24 43.24
C TYR A 617 -35.51 -10.89 41.78
N LYS A 618 -36.49 -10.03 41.50
CA LYS A 618 -36.80 -9.59 40.13
C LYS A 618 -35.63 -8.81 39.57
N ILE A 619 -35.13 -9.20 38.39
CA ILE A 619 -34.00 -8.53 37.76
C ILE A 619 -34.49 -7.19 37.18
N THR A 620 -33.89 -6.09 37.61
CA THR A 620 -34.14 -4.75 37.06
C THR A 620 -33.10 -4.40 36.01
N ASP A 621 -31.82 -4.64 36.31
CA ASP A 621 -30.69 -4.31 35.44
C ASP A 621 -29.65 -5.44 35.48
N ILE A 622 -29.07 -5.73 34.32
CA ILE A 622 -27.94 -6.65 34.19
C ILE A 622 -26.70 -5.81 33.91
N ILE A 623 -25.71 -5.89 34.79
CA ILE A 623 -24.43 -5.20 34.68
C ILE A 623 -23.38 -6.14 34.07
N GLY A 624 -23.34 -7.39 34.55
CA GLY A 624 -22.31 -8.36 34.21
C GLY A 624 -21.04 -8.19 35.06
N LYS A 625 -20.31 -9.30 35.27
CA LYS A 625 -19.03 -9.31 35.99
C LYS A 625 -17.89 -8.78 35.13
N GLU A 626 -17.91 -9.08 33.83
CA GLU A 626 -16.87 -8.74 32.87
C GLU A 626 -17.20 -7.45 32.13
N ASP A 627 -16.16 -6.69 31.78
CA ASP A 627 -16.28 -5.45 31.00
C ASP A 627 -16.25 -5.75 29.50
N GLY A 628 -16.87 -4.89 28.69
CA GLY A 628 -16.87 -5.01 27.22
C GLY A 628 -18.04 -5.82 26.64
N LEU A 629 -19.18 -5.80 27.32
CA LEU A 629 -20.44 -6.42 26.91
C LEU A 629 -21.36 -5.44 26.15
N GLY A 630 -21.28 -4.13 26.45
CA GLY A 630 -22.22 -3.12 25.94
C GLY A 630 -21.72 -1.67 25.85
N VAL A 631 -22.27 -0.78 26.68
CA VAL A 631 -22.17 0.70 26.53
C VAL A 631 -20.78 1.26 26.80
N GLU A 632 -19.98 0.56 27.61
CA GLU A 632 -18.56 0.81 27.84
C GLU A 632 -17.77 0.81 26.52
N CYS A 633 -18.02 -0.16 25.63
CA CYS A 633 -17.42 -0.22 24.30
C CYS A 633 -17.86 0.97 23.45
N LEU A 634 -19.11 1.43 23.60
CA LEU A 634 -19.62 2.57 22.83
C LEU A 634 -19.02 3.90 23.29
N ARG A 635 -18.84 4.07 24.61
CA ARG A 635 -18.16 5.23 25.20
C ARG A 635 -16.73 5.32 24.69
N ASP A 636 -16.00 4.22 24.75
CA ASP A 636 -14.57 4.18 24.41
C ASP A 636 -14.36 4.18 22.88
N ALA A 637 -15.30 3.60 22.10
CA ALA A 637 -15.40 3.84 20.65
C ALA A 637 -15.57 5.32 20.30
N GLY A 638 -16.39 6.06 21.06
CA GLY A 638 -16.54 7.51 20.91
C GLY A 638 -15.24 8.28 21.20
N LEU A 639 -14.46 7.82 22.19
CA LEU A 639 -13.14 8.37 22.53
C LEU A 639 -12.16 8.25 21.36
N ILE A 640 -12.02 7.07 20.76
CA ILE A 640 -11.10 6.85 19.63
C ILE A 640 -11.55 7.57 18.35
N ALA A 641 -12.86 7.73 18.14
CA ALA A 641 -13.39 8.54 17.04
C ALA A 641 -13.01 10.02 17.21
N GLY A 642 -13.19 10.56 18.41
CA GLY A 642 -12.80 11.93 18.74
C GLY A 642 -11.30 12.18 18.59
N GLU A 643 -10.48 11.26 19.09
CA GLU A 643 -9.02 11.36 18.94
C GLU A 643 -8.58 11.23 17.48
N THR A 644 -9.20 10.35 16.68
CA THR A 644 -8.85 10.22 15.26
C THR A 644 -9.21 11.47 14.47
N ALA A 645 -10.37 12.07 14.74
CA ALA A 645 -10.77 13.34 14.13
C ALA A 645 -9.78 14.47 14.48
N GLN A 646 -9.31 14.50 15.73
CA GLN A 646 -8.29 15.45 16.17
C GLN A 646 -6.91 15.14 15.56
N ALA A 647 -6.54 13.86 15.45
CA ALA A 647 -5.27 13.43 14.87
C ALA A 647 -5.17 13.84 13.40
N TYR A 648 -6.24 13.74 12.61
CA TYR A 648 -6.25 14.18 11.21
C TYR A 648 -5.89 15.68 11.03
N GLU A 649 -6.28 16.53 11.97
CA GLU A 649 -5.98 17.97 11.94
C GLU A 649 -4.55 18.30 12.39
N ASP A 650 -3.90 17.41 13.15
CA ASP A 650 -2.58 17.64 13.77
C ASP A 650 -1.44 16.85 13.10
N ILE A 651 -1.69 15.65 12.57
CA ILE A 651 -0.70 14.72 12.00
C ILE A 651 -1.23 14.02 10.74
N VAL A 652 -0.33 13.42 9.96
CA VAL A 652 -0.73 12.57 8.82
C VAL A 652 -1.25 11.23 9.31
N THR A 653 -2.49 10.93 8.93
CA THR A 653 -3.19 9.68 9.21
C THR A 653 -3.39 8.90 7.92
N ILE A 654 -2.98 7.63 7.88
CA ILE A 654 -3.20 6.69 6.76
C ILE A 654 -3.87 5.43 7.30
N SER A 655 -4.93 4.96 6.64
CA SER A 655 -5.63 3.72 7.00
C SER A 655 -5.52 2.70 5.87
N ILE A 656 -5.14 1.47 6.20
CA ILE A 656 -5.06 0.34 5.28
C ILE A 656 -6.14 -0.67 5.67
N VAL A 657 -7.05 -1.00 4.74
CA VAL A 657 -8.10 -1.99 4.96
C VAL A 657 -7.72 -3.27 4.23
N THR A 658 -7.28 -4.29 4.97
CA THR A 658 -6.79 -5.55 4.38
C THR A 658 -7.87 -6.62 4.25
N CYS A 659 -8.89 -6.64 5.12
CA CYS A 659 -9.96 -7.65 5.05
C CYS A 659 -11.35 -7.05 5.32
N ARG A 660 -11.62 -6.54 6.53
CA ARG A 660 -12.92 -5.97 6.86
C ARG A 660 -12.81 -4.84 7.88
N ALA A 661 -13.57 -3.79 7.64
CA ALA A 661 -13.84 -2.72 8.59
C ALA A 661 -15.35 -2.67 8.85
N ILE A 662 -15.76 -2.79 10.12
CA ILE A 662 -17.18 -2.86 10.52
C ILE A 662 -17.46 -1.84 11.64
N GLY A 663 -18.58 -1.14 11.56
CA GLY A 663 -19.05 -0.24 12.62
C GLY A 663 -18.04 0.87 12.92
N ILE A 664 -17.57 0.96 14.18
CA ILE A 664 -16.57 1.95 14.59
C ILE A 664 -15.27 1.87 13.76
N GLY A 665 -14.86 0.66 13.35
CA GLY A 665 -13.69 0.49 12.49
C GLY A 665 -13.82 1.25 11.17
N SER A 666 -15.01 1.24 10.56
CA SER A 666 -15.31 1.98 9.33
C SER A 666 -15.30 3.50 9.54
N TYR A 667 -15.78 3.98 10.69
CA TYR A 667 -15.73 5.40 11.04
C TYR A 667 -14.30 5.88 11.26
N VAL A 668 -13.48 5.13 11.99
CA VAL A 668 -12.07 5.47 12.24
C VAL A 668 -11.28 5.51 10.92
N VAL A 669 -11.56 4.58 10.00
CA VAL A 669 -11.01 4.60 8.63
C VAL A 669 -11.41 5.90 7.91
N ARG A 670 -12.70 6.28 7.91
CA ARG A 670 -13.16 7.52 7.27
C ARG A 670 -12.63 8.77 7.95
N LEU A 671 -12.59 8.82 9.28
CA LEU A 671 -12.05 9.94 10.07
C LEU A 671 -10.53 10.08 9.92
N GLY A 672 -9.84 8.99 9.57
CA GLY A 672 -8.44 9.02 9.14
C GLY A 672 -8.23 9.60 7.74
N HIS A 673 -9.31 9.82 6.99
CA HIS A 673 -9.39 10.34 5.61
C HIS A 673 -8.67 9.51 4.55
N ARG A 674 -7.35 9.34 4.64
CA ARG A 674 -6.54 8.69 3.60
C ARG A 674 -6.67 7.18 3.71
N VAL A 675 -7.37 6.56 2.77
CA VAL A 675 -7.69 5.12 2.82
C VAL A 675 -7.11 4.36 1.64
N ILE A 676 -6.41 3.27 1.94
CA ILE A 676 -5.96 2.26 0.97
C ILE A 676 -6.78 1.00 1.22
N GLN A 677 -7.51 0.53 0.20
CA GLN A 677 -8.38 -0.64 0.32
C GLN A 677 -7.84 -1.79 -0.52
N VAL A 678 -7.69 -2.97 0.09
CA VAL A 678 -7.33 -4.19 -0.64
C VAL A 678 -8.55 -4.71 -1.41
N ASP A 679 -8.35 -5.21 -2.64
CA ASP A 679 -9.44 -5.62 -3.56
C ASP A 679 -10.47 -6.58 -2.95
N SER A 680 -10.03 -7.52 -2.12
CA SER A 680 -10.87 -8.52 -1.46
C SER A 680 -11.62 -7.99 -0.23
N SER A 681 -11.34 -6.75 0.19
CA SER A 681 -11.79 -6.18 1.46
C SER A 681 -13.02 -5.27 1.33
N TYR A 682 -13.70 -5.02 2.46
CA TYR A 682 -14.88 -4.16 2.50
C TYR A 682 -14.95 -3.28 3.75
N ILE A 683 -15.54 -2.09 3.59
CA ILE A 683 -15.80 -1.10 4.64
C ILE A 683 -17.32 -0.96 4.79
N ILE A 684 -17.88 -1.45 5.89
CA ILE A 684 -19.34 -1.48 6.10
C ILE A 684 -19.74 -0.97 7.47
N LEU A 685 -20.98 -0.48 7.61
CA LEU A 685 -21.57 -0.20 8.91
C LEU A 685 -22.33 -1.42 9.44
N THR A 686 -23.10 -2.07 8.56
CA THR A 686 -23.98 -3.18 8.89
C THR A 686 -23.80 -4.31 7.88
N GLY A 687 -23.72 -5.56 8.36
CA GLY A 687 -23.60 -6.73 7.51
C GLY A 687 -24.83 -6.98 6.63
N TYR A 688 -24.62 -7.46 5.41
CA TYR A 688 -25.68 -7.67 4.42
C TYR A 688 -26.81 -8.61 4.92
N MET A 689 -26.46 -9.63 5.71
CA MET A 689 -27.44 -10.56 6.29
C MET A 689 -28.38 -9.86 7.28
N ALA A 690 -27.89 -8.88 8.03
CA ALA A 690 -28.73 -8.12 8.95
C ALA A 690 -29.68 -7.21 8.18
N LEU A 691 -29.22 -6.55 7.11
CA LEU A 691 -30.08 -5.75 6.24
C LEU A 691 -31.16 -6.60 5.57
N ASN A 692 -30.83 -7.78 5.06
CA ASN A 692 -31.81 -8.69 4.48
C ASN A 692 -32.87 -9.14 5.50
N LYS A 693 -32.47 -9.39 6.76
CA LYS A 693 -33.42 -9.70 7.85
C LYS A 693 -34.36 -8.52 8.14
N VAL A 694 -33.84 -7.30 8.18
CA VAL A 694 -34.64 -6.07 8.40
C VAL A 694 -35.60 -5.82 7.24
N LEU A 695 -35.16 -6.04 6.01
CA LEU A 695 -35.98 -5.88 4.81
C LEU A 695 -36.95 -7.05 4.58
N GLY A 696 -36.82 -8.15 5.35
CA GLY A 696 -37.65 -9.36 5.21
C GLY A 696 -37.40 -10.16 3.92
N ARG A 697 -36.34 -9.85 3.16
CA ARG A 697 -36.01 -10.49 1.88
C ARG A 697 -34.52 -10.44 1.58
N SER A 698 -34.03 -11.34 0.74
CA SER A 698 -32.63 -11.39 0.31
C SER A 698 -32.34 -10.37 -0.80
N VAL A 699 -32.08 -9.12 -0.40
CA VAL A 699 -31.71 -8.03 -1.34
C VAL A 699 -30.24 -8.14 -1.75
N TYR A 700 -29.35 -8.28 -0.76
CA TYR A 700 -27.91 -8.31 -0.98
C TYR A 700 -27.37 -9.73 -0.84
N ALA A 701 -26.33 -10.08 -1.60
CA ALA A 701 -25.68 -11.39 -1.58
C ALA A 701 -24.32 -11.39 -0.87
N SER A 702 -23.65 -10.23 -0.79
CA SER A 702 -22.32 -10.11 -0.18
C SER A 702 -22.09 -8.74 0.45
N ASN A 703 -21.15 -8.66 1.40
CA ASN A 703 -20.72 -7.38 1.98
C ASN A 703 -20.01 -6.47 0.96
N ASN A 704 -19.38 -7.03 -0.07
CA ASN A 704 -18.73 -6.25 -1.12
C ASN A 704 -19.73 -5.39 -1.89
N GLN A 705 -20.99 -5.82 -2.05
CA GLN A 705 -22.04 -5.00 -2.67
C GLN A 705 -22.36 -3.71 -1.89
N LEU A 706 -22.01 -3.65 -0.61
CA LEU A 706 -22.27 -2.51 0.27
C LEU A 706 -21.02 -1.67 0.52
N GLY A 707 -19.85 -2.31 0.61
CA GLY A 707 -18.62 -1.68 1.07
C GLY A 707 -17.35 -2.10 0.35
N GLY A 708 -17.45 -2.87 -0.72
CA GLY A 708 -16.30 -3.25 -1.53
C GLY A 708 -15.74 -2.05 -2.30
N VAL A 709 -14.62 -2.27 -2.99
CA VAL A 709 -13.93 -1.26 -3.79
C VAL A 709 -14.84 -0.59 -4.81
N GLN A 710 -15.75 -1.35 -5.42
CA GLN A 710 -16.72 -0.84 -6.40
C GLN A 710 -17.71 0.19 -5.84
N ILE A 711 -17.82 0.29 -4.51
CA ILE A 711 -18.61 1.32 -3.83
C ILE A 711 -17.67 2.42 -3.30
N MET A 712 -16.68 2.03 -2.50
CA MET A 712 -15.88 2.97 -1.71
C MET A 712 -14.82 3.73 -2.53
N HIS A 713 -14.29 3.15 -3.61
CA HIS A 713 -13.40 3.87 -4.51
C HIS A 713 -14.19 4.80 -5.44
N ASN A 714 -15.38 4.38 -5.87
CA ASN A 714 -16.27 5.14 -6.76
C ASN A 714 -17.00 6.30 -6.08
N ASN A 715 -17.02 6.34 -4.74
CA ASN A 715 -17.61 7.44 -3.97
C ASN A 715 -16.58 8.32 -3.25
N GLY A 716 -15.28 8.05 -3.43
CA GLY A 716 -14.19 8.85 -2.85
C GLY A 716 -13.82 8.55 -1.40
N VAL A 717 -14.39 7.53 -0.76
CA VAL A 717 -13.95 7.10 0.58
C VAL A 717 -12.58 6.43 0.53
N THR A 718 -12.34 5.62 -0.51
CA THR A 718 -11.05 4.96 -0.77
C THR A 718 -10.25 5.81 -1.75
N HIS A 719 -9.02 6.17 -1.36
CA HIS A 719 -8.10 6.97 -2.18
C HIS A 719 -7.30 6.12 -3.17
N ALA A 720 -6.89 4.92 -2.76
CA ALA A 720 -6.18 3.97 -3.62
C ALA A 720 -6.59 2.52 -3.33
N VAL A 721 -6.42 1.69 -4.34
CA VAL A 721 -6.77 0.27 -4.30
C VAL A 721 -5.51 -0.56 -4.51
N ALA A 722 -5.39 -1.63 -3.73
CA ALA A 722 -4.25 -2.54 -3.78
C ALA A 722 -4.70 -4.00 -4.03
N PRO A 723 -4.01 -4.76 -4.90
CA PRO A 723 -4.33 -6.17 -5.15
C PRO A 723 -3.95 -7.09 -3.98
N SER A 724 -3.04 -6.66 -3.10
CA SER A 724 -2.57 -7.44 -1.95
C SER A 724 -2.18 -6.54 -0.78
N ASP A 725 -2.10 -7.13 0.42
CA ASP A 725 -1.64 -6.45 1.63
C ASP A 725 -0.23 -5.83 1.43
N LEU A 726 0.67 -6.50 0.69
CA LEU A 726 2.03 -6.02 0.43
C LEU A 726 2.04 -4.78 -0.48
N GLU A 727 1.21 -4.80 -1.53
CA GLU A 727 1.06 -3.63 -2.40
C GLU A 727 0.44 -2.45 -1.63
N ALA A 728 -0.49 -2.72 -0.71
CA ALA A 728 -1.10 -1.68 0.11
C ALA A 728 -0.05 -1.00 1.02
N VAL A 729 0.88 -1.78 1.59
CA VAL A 729 2.04 -1.24 2.35
C VAL A 729 2.95 -0.43 1.41
N ARG A 730 3.19 -0.88 0.18
CA ARG A 730 3.96 -0.11 -0.82
C ARG A 730 3.32 1.23 -1.15
N THR A 731 2.00 1.27 -1.38
CA THR A 731 1.29 2.53 -1.59
C THR A 731 1.38 3.45 -0.36
N ALA A 732 1.26 2.90 0.85
CA ALA A 732 1.38 3.69 2.07
C ALA A 732 2.79 4.30 2.23
N LEU A 733 3.84 3.53 1.95
CA LEU A 733 5.23 4.03 1.96
C LEU A 733 5.49 5.04 0.85
N ARG A 734 4.94 4.83 -0.36
CA ARG A 734 4.98 5.83 -1.43
C ARG A 734 4.34 7.15 -1.00
N TRP A 735 3.20 7.13 -0.30
CA TRP A 735 2.59 8.34 0.23
C TRP A 735 3.44 9.00 1.32
N LEU A 736 4.02 8.20 2.22
CA LEU A 736 4.95 8.72 3.22
C LEU A 736 6.17 9.39 2.58
N ALA A 737 6.64 8.93 1.43
CA ALA A 737 7.77 9.54 0.71
C ALA A 737 7.51 10.98 0.22
N TYR A 738 6.27 11.47 0.27
CA TYR A 738 5.92 12.88 0.03
C TYR A 738 5.79 13.70 1.33
N VAL A 739 5.71 13.05 2.49
CA VAL A 739 5.39 13.67 3.79
C VAL A 739 6.67 14.00 4.57
N PRO A 740 6.77 15.18 5.22
CA PRO A 740 7.92 15.56 6.04
C PRO A 740 8.18 14.61 7.23
N LYS A 741 9.40 14.65 7.80
CA LYS A 741 9.79 13.81 8.94
C LYS A 741 8.94 14.10 10.19
N TYR A 742 8.72 15.38 10.49
CA TYR A 742 7.88 15.86 11.58
C TYR A 742 6.84 16.86 11.08
N MET A 743 5.65 16.83 11.68
CA MET A 743 4.56 17.75 11.33
C MET A 743 4.65 19.08 12.09
N LEU A 744 4.40 20.17 11.38
CA LEU A 744 4.47 21.53 11.91
C LEU A 744 3.34 21.82 12.92
N MET A 745 3.64 22.64 13.92
CA MET A 745 2.66 23.15 14.89
C MET A 745 1.65 24.09 14.21
N ASN A 746 0.39 23.67 14.09
CA ASN A 746 -0.71 24.56 13.74
C ASN A 746 -0.90 25.62 14.84
N GLY A 747 -0.64 26.89 14.53
CA GLY A 747 -0.68 28.03 15.47
C GLY A 747 -2.06 28.37 16.07
N LYS A 748 -3.04 27.45 16.03
CA LYS A 748 -4.41 27.65 16.55
C LYS A 748 -4.64 27.14 17.97
N ARG A 749 -3.72 26.39 18.57
CA ARG A 749 -3.85 26.00 19.98
C ARG A 749 -2.96 26.86 20.85
N HIS A 750 -3.62 27.66 21.69
CA HIS A 750 -3.05 28.12 22.95
C HIS A 750 -2.31 26.94 23.58
N LEU A 751 -0.99 27.07 23.77
CA LEU A 751 -0.39 26.45 24.94
C LEU A 751 -1.17 27.05 26.11
N SER A 752 -2.22 26.34 26.55
CA SER A 752 -2.75 26.61 27.88
C SER A 752 -1.54 26.48 28.78
N ALA A 753 -1.24 27.53 29.54
CA ALA A 753 -0.16 27.51 30.51
C ALA A 753 -0.25 26.32 31.50
N ALA A 754 -1.34 25.53 31.47
CA ALA A 754 -1.59 24.35 32.28
C ALA A 754 -0.54 23.22 32.13
N SER A 755 0.16 23.05 31.01
CA SER A 755 1.24 22.05 30.90
C SER A 755 2.57 22.49 31.55
N LEU A 756 2.65 23.73 32.06
CA LEU A 756 3.71 24.21 32.97
C LEU A 756 3.29 24.21 34.45
N TYR A 757 2.04 23.85 34.78
CA TYR A 757 1.51 23.89 36.13
C TYR A 757 0.76 22.59 36.49
N TYR A 758 1.43 21.44 36.53
CA TYR A 758 0.97 20.30 37.34
C TYR A 758 2.15 19.49 37.88
N THR A 759 2.61 19.90 39.06
CA THR A 759 3.16 19.05 40.13
C THR A 759 3.32 19.95 41.35
N PRO A 760 2.34 20.03 42.27
CA PRO A 760 2.68 20.37 43.64
C PRO A 760 3.36 19.12 44.19
N HIS A 761 4.63 19.22 44.59
CA HIS A 761 5.36 18.42 45.60
C HIS A 761 6.85 18.46 45.29
N SER A 762 7.49 19.57 45.64
CA SER A 762 8.83 19.65 46.26
C SER A 762 9.38 21.07 46.11
N ARG A 763 9.86 21.60 47.23
CA ARG A 763 10.44 22.91 47.39
C ARG A 763 11.90 22.79 46.92
N TRP A 764 12.34 23.67 46.02
CA TRP A 764 13.73 23.90 45.60
C TRP A 764 14.37 22.95 44.57
N GLU A 765 14.06 23.16 43.28
CA GLU A 765 14.98 22.84 42.16
C GLU A 765 14.83 23.91 41.05
N GLY A 766 15.44 25.07 41.28
CA GLY A 766 15.33 26.26 40.40
C GLY A 766 16.48 26.46 39.43
N VAL A 767 17.56 25.67 39.50
CA VAL A 767 18.80 25.92 38.75
C VAL A 767 19.05 24.86 37.65
N VAL A 768 18.47 23.67 37.76
CA VAL A 768 18.58 22.60 36.73
C VAL A 768 17.62 22.84 35.54
N LYS A 769 16.65 23.75 35.66
CA LYS A 769 15.64 24.03 34.63
C LYS A 769 16.13 24.94 33.49
N PHE A 770 17.20 25.71 33.66
CA PHE A 770 17.70 26.61 32.61
C PHE A 770 18.43 25.85 31.49
N ASN A 771 19.19 24.80 31.82
CA ASN A 771 19.82 23.93 30.83
C ASN A 771 18.81 23.03 30.09
N ARG A 772 17.66 22.72 30.71
CA ARG A 772 16.56 22.00 30.06
C ARG A 772 15.77 22.88 29.07
N ILE A 773 15.79 24.20 29.25
CA ILE A 773 15.21 25.17 28.31
C ILE A 773 16.11 25.31 27.07
N LYS A 774 17.44 25.31 27.21
CA LYS A 774 18.35 25.24 26.04
C LYS A 774 18.15 23.95 25.23
N GLY A 775 17.99 22.80 25.89
CA GLY A 775 17.69 21.53 25.23
C GLY A 775 16.32 21.50 24.53
N ASN A 776 15.28 22.07 25.14
CA ASN A 776 13.94 22.11 24.55
C ASN A 776 13.78 23.14 23.43
N ILE A 777 14.55 24.24 23.44
CA ILE A 777 14.52 25.23 22.35
C ILE A 777 15.24 24.68 21.11
N ILE A 778 16.37 23.98 21.28
CA ILE A 778 17.08 23.34 20.15
C ILE A 778 16.26 22.16 19.59
N ALA A 779 15.59 21.38 20.45
CA ALA A 779 14.71 20.28 20.02
C ALA A 779 13.38 20.72 19.36
N ASP A 780 12.99 21.99 19.48
CA ASP A 780 11.80 22.54 18.80
C ASP A 780 12.10 23.03 17.37
N TYR A 781 13.37 23.31 17.02
CA TYR A 781 13.77 23.66 15.65
C TYR A 781 13.75 22.46 14.71
N ASP A 782 14.09 21.26 15.17
CA ASP A 782 14.00 20.01 14.38
C ASP A 782 12.57 19.67 13.94
N LYS A 783 11.54 20.25 14.59
CA LYS A 783 10.12 20.03 14.28
C LYS A 783 9.56 20.99 13.22
N LEU A 784 10.43 21.75 12.55
CA LEU A 784 10.08 22.63 11.42
C LEU A 784 10.40 22.02 10.04
N SER A 785 10.54 20.68 9.97
CA SER A 785 10.92 19.92 8.76
C SER A 785 10.18 20.37 7.50
N MET A 786 10.95 20.74 6.48
CA MET A 786 10.48 20.82 5.10
C MET A 786 10.07 19.42 4.59
N VAL A 787 9.28 19.40 3.51
CA VAL A 787 9.02 18.19 2.72
C VAL A 787 10.33 17.57 2.21
N PRO A 788 10.42 16.23 2.07
CA PRO A 788 11.66 15.58 1.66
C PRO A 788 11.91 15.83 0.17
N ILE A 789 12.86 16.73 -0.13
CA ILE A 789 13.31 17.01 -1.50
C ILE A 789 14.40 16.00 -1.84
N ILE A 790 14.15 15.19 -2.87
CA ILE A 790 15.12 14.20 -3.37
C ILE A 790 15.82 14.72 -4.63
N ARG A 791 16.97 14.14 -4.98
CA ARG A 791 17.57 14.38 -6.30
C ARG A 791 16.73 13.66 -7.36
N SER A 792 16.30 14.40 -8.38
CA SER A 792 15.57 13.84 -9.51
C SER A 792 16.55 13.43 -10.61
N VAL A 793 16.33 12.24 -11.20
CA VAL A 793 16.98 11.81 -12.46
C VAL A 793 16.50 12.68 -13.63
N ASP A 794 15.25 13.14 -13.55
CA ASP A 794 14.66 14.02 -14.54
C ASP A 794 15.11 15.48 -14.33
N PRO A 795 15.89 16.08 -15.26
CA PRO A 795 16.45 17.42 -15.12
C PRO A 795 15.38 18.52 -15.01
N ILE A 796 15.73 19.63 -14.36
CA ILE A 796 14.80 20.77 -14.14
C ILE A 796 14.81 21.77 -15.29
N ASP A 797 15.87 21.79 -16.09
CA ASP A 797 16.13 22.72 -17.19
C ASP A 797 15.60 22.21 -18.53
N ARG A 798 15.06 20.97 -18.58
CA ARG A 798 14.41 20.49 -19.80
C ARG A 798 13.09 21.23 -20.06
N PRO A 799 12.72 21.45 -21.34
CA PRO A 799 11.43 22.00 -21.68
C PRO A 799 10.29 21.00 -21.41
N VAL A 800 9.09 21.53 -21.23
CA VAL A 800 7.85 20.74 -21.31
C VAL A 800 7.47 20.60 -22.78
N GLU A 801 7.58 19.38 -23.32
CA GLU A 801 7.40 19.13 -24.76
C GLU A 801 5.95 18.81 -25.12
N TRP A 802 5.23 18.13 -24.22
CA TRP A 802 3.82 17.84 -24.46
C TRP A 802 2.99 19.09 -24.16
N VAL A 803 2.32 19.64 -25.19
CA VAL A 803 1.49 20.84 -25.08
C VAL A 803 0.02 20.48 -25.16
N PRO A 804 -0.82 20.93 -24.21
CA PRO A 804 -2.26 20.67 -24.24
C PRO A 804 -2.91 21.34 -25.47
N PRO A 805 -3.65 20.59 -26.31
CA PRO A 805 -4.43 21.18 -27.39
C PRO A 805 -5.69 21.86 -26.82
N ARG A 806 -6.26 22.82 -27.56
CA ARG A 806 -7.60 23.38 -27.25
C ARG A 806 -8.73 22.35 -27.31
N ALA A 807 -8.53 21.28 -28.09
CA ALA A 807 -9.48 20.17 -28.15
C ALA A 807 -9.45 19.35 -26.85
N ALA A 808 -10.55 18.65 -26.57
CA ALA A 808 -10.64 17.77 -25.42
C ALA A 808 -9.55 16.69 -25.44
N HIS A 809 -8.82 16.55 -24.34
CA HIS A 809 -7.66 15.69 -24.16
C HIS A 809 -7.57 15.18 -22.71
N ASP A 810 -6.75 14.16 -22.48
CA ASP A 810 -6.48 13.67 -21.12
C ASP A 810 -5.46 14.58 -20.42
N PRO A 811 -5.82 15.25 -19.30
CA PRO A 811 -4.90 16.11 -18.57
C PRO A 811 -3.72 15.35 -17.94
N ARG A 812 -3.78 14.02 -17.83
CA ARG A 812 -2.64 13.23 -17.33
C ARG A 812 -1.43 13.36 -18.25
N LEU A 813 -1.65 13.53 -19.56
CA LEU A 813 -0.58 13.66 -20.55
C LEU A 813 0.20 14.97 -20.41
N MET A 814 -0.42 16.08 -19.99
CA MET A 814 0.34 17.30 -19.68
C MET A 814 1.21 17.13 -18.42
N LEU A 815 0.82 16.24 -17.51
CA LEU A 815 1.56 15.97 -16.28
C LEU A 815 2.72 15.00 -16.52
N THR A 816 2.45 13.83 -17.11
CA THR A 816 3.42 12.73 -17.25
C THR A 816 4.08 12.63 -18.62
N GLY A 817 3.48 13.21 -19.66
CA GLY A 817 3.88 12.99 -21.05
C GLY A 817 3.25 11.73 -21.67
N ASP A 818 3.58 11.46 -22.93
CA ASP A 818 3.10 10.31 -23.71
C ASP A 818 4.16 9.20 -23.89
N GLY A 819 5.25 9.28 -23.12
CA GLY A 819 6.40 8.38 -23.18
C GLY A 819 7.44 8.77 -24.25
N ILE A 820 7.10 9.62 -25.22
CA ILE A 820 8.02 10.18 -26.22
C ILE A 820 8.31 11.64 -25.87
N ARG A 821 7.26 12.42 -25.67
CA ARG A 821 7.30 13.83 -25.27
C ARG A 821 7.13 13.91 -23.77
N ALA A 822 8.06 14.61 -23.12
CA ALA A 822 8.05 14.75 -21.67
C ALA A 822 6.95 15.72 -21.20
N GLY A 823 6.32 15.37 -20.07
CA GLY A 823 5.32 16.19 -19.38
C GLY A 823 5.92 17.20 -18.40
N PHE A 824 5.06 17.85 -17.61
CA PHE A 824 5.45 18.85 -16.62
C PHE A 824 6.17 18.26 -15.40
N LEU A 825 5.69 17.13 -14.87
CA LEU A 825 6.23 16.47 -13.68
C LEU A 825 7.42 15.57 -14.02
N ASP A 826 8.11 15.11 -12.96
CA ASP A 826 9.18 14.13 -13.08
C ASP A 826 8.60 12.80 -13.59
N ASN A 827 9.29 12.17 -14.54
CA ASN A 827 8.85 10.92 -15.15
C ASN A 827 8.55 9.84 -14.08
N GLY A 828 7.38 9.20 -14.17
CA GLY A 828 6.96 8.15 -13.23
C GLY A 828 6.58 8.63 -11.81
N SER A 829 6.64 9.93 -11.51
CA SER A 829 6.38 10.44 -10.15
C SER A 829 4.89 10.64 -9.80
N PHE A 830 3.99 10.71 -10.80
CA PHE A 830 2.59 11.06 -10.56
C PHE A 830 1.76 9.87 -10.05
N ASP A 831 1.26 9.97 -8.81
CA ASP A 831 0.37 9.00 -8.16
C ASP A 831 -1.04 9.60 -7.99
N GLU A 832 -1.98 9.16 -8.83
CA GLU A 832 -3.36 9.64 -8.86
C GLU A 832 -4.20 9.01 -7.73
N ILE A 833 -4.96 9.84 -7.00
CA ILE A 833 -5.85 9.42 -5.91
C ILE A 833 -7.32 9.64 -6.27
N MET A 834 -8.20 8.77 -5.73
CA MET A 834 -9.65 8.81 -5.95
C MET A 834 -10.02 8.81 -7.45
N LYS A 835 -9.33 8.00 -8.25
CA LYS A 835 -9.39 8.02 -9.71
C LYS A 835 -10.80 7.87 -10.30
N PRO A 836 -11.64 6.89 -9.89
CA PRO A 836 -12.93 6.67 -10.55
C PRO A 836 -14.05 7.57 -10.02
N TRP A 837 -13.85 8.27 -8.91
CA TRP A 837 -14.82 9.22 -8.35
C TRP A 837 -14.57 10.64 -8.86
N ALA A 838 -15.65 11.32 -9.27
CA ALA A 838 -15.63 12.69 -9.79
C ALA A 838 -14.48 12.92 -10.80
N GLN A 839 -14.48 12.13 -11.88
CA GLN A 839 -13.35 12.07 -12.83
C GLN A 839 -13.17 13.36 -13.64
N THR A 840 -14.11 14.30 -13.55
CA THR A 840 -13.97 15.66 -14.10
C THR A 840 -12.80 16.43 -13.47
N VAL A 841 -12.33 16.01 -12.28
CA VAL A 841 -11.14 16.54 -11.62
C VAL A 841 -10.15 15.41 -11.32
N VAL A 842 -8.91 15.62 -11.73
CA VAL A 842 -7.78 14.72 -11.49
C VAL A 842 -6.98 15.26 -10.29
N THR A 843 -6.76 14.42 -9.29
CA THR A 843 -6.02 14.77 -8.06
C THR A 843 -4.96 13.73 -7.79
N GLY A 844 -3.77 14.14 -7.36
CA GLY A 844 -2.68 13.21 -7.09
C GLY A 844 -1.47 13.87 -6.44
N ARG A 845 -0.45 13.07 -6.15
CA ARG A 845 0.87 13.54 -5.68
C ARG A 845 1.86 13.36 -6.82
N GLY A 846 2.83 14.24 -6.94
CA GLY A 846 3.90 14.13 -7.93
C GLY A 846 5.17 14.81 -7.46
N ARG A 847 6.22 14.78 -8.28
CA ARG A 847 7.46 15.53 -8.03
C ARG A 847 7.76 16.50 -9.16
N LEU A 848 8.28 17.68 -8.80
CA LEU A 848 8.76 18.71 -9.71
C LEU A 848 10.23 19.01 -9.41
N GLY A 849 11.14 18.38 -10.15
CA GLY A 849 12.57 18.45 -9.88
C GLY A 849 12.93 17.90 -8.50
N GLY A 850 12.26 16.81 -8.10
CA GLY A 850 12.45 16.18 -6.79
C GLY A 850 11.63 16.80 -5.65
N ILE A 851 11.00 17.96 -5.85
CA ILE A 851 10.13 18.59 -4.85
C ILE A 851 8.75 17.91 -4.87
N PRO A 852 8.28 17.33 -3.76
CA PRO A 852 6.96 16.71 -3.69
C PRO A 852 5.84 17.78 -3.73
N VAL A 853 4.85 17.57 -4.59
CA VAL A 853 3.73 18.49 -4.83
C VAL A 853 2.39 17.75 -4.88
N GLY A 854 1.35 18.36 -4.32
CA GLY A 854 -0.04 17.97 -4.55
C GLY A 854 -0.55 18.61 -5.84
N ILE A 855 -1.13 17.82 -6.74
CA ILE A 855 -1.59 18.26 -8.05
C ILE A 855 -3.10 18.17 -8.13
N ILE A 856 -3.71 19.23 -8.67
CA ILE A 856 -5.12 19.28 -9.04
C ILE A 856 -5.20 19.74 -10.50
N ALA A 857 -5.78 18.93 -11.37
CA ALA A 857 -5.95 19.21 -12.79
C ALA A 857 -7.39 18.93 -13.23
N VAL A 858 -7.79 19.51 -14.36
CA VAL A 858 -9.18 19.43 -14.85
C VAL A 858 -9.26 18.52 -16.07
N GLU A 859 -10.19 17.58 -16.05
CA GLU A 859 -10.50 16.75 -17.22
C GLU A 859 -11.31 17.58 -18.21
N THR A 860 -10.87 17.55 -19.47
CA THR A 860 -11.47 18.36 -20.55
C THR A 860 -12.45 17.55 -21.39
N ARG A 861 -12.35 16.22 -21.36
CA ARG A 861 -13.32 15.33 -21.99
C ARG A 861 -14.59 15.24 -21.17
N THR A 862 -15.71 14.98 -21.83
CA THR A 862 -16.94 14.58 -21.16
C THR A 862 -16.73 13.22 -20.51
N VAL A 863 -17.06 13.13 -19.22
CA VAL A 863 -16.94 11.92 -18.42
C VAL A 863 -18.30 11.25 -18.29
N GLU A 864 -18.32 9.92 -18.40
CA GLU A 864 -19.52 9.12 -18.14
C GLU A 864 -19.51 8.62 -16.69
N LEU A 865 -20.44 9.10 -15.88
CA LEU A 865 -20.66 8.61 -14.52
C LEU A 865 -21.78 7.56 -14.52
N THR A 866 -21.44 6.30 -14.25
CA THR A 866 -22.44 5.24 -14.06
C THR A 866 -22.88 5.16 -12.60
N LEU A 867 -24.12 5.56 -12.33
CA LEU A 867 -24.77 5.38 -11.05
C LEU A 867 -25.36 3.97 -10.97
N PRO A 868 -24.95 3.12 -10.01
CA PRO A 868 -25.49 1.77 -9.88
C PRO A 868 -26.95 1.80 -9.43
N ALA A 869 -27.73 0.80 -9.84
CA ALA A 869 -29.08 0.60 -9.33
C ALA A 869 -29.02 0.21 -7.84
N ASP A 870 -29.94 0.71 -7.02
CA ASP A 870 -30.13 0.21 -5.67
C ASP A 870 -30.97 -1.08 -5.69
N PRO A 871 -30.40 -2.26 -5.32
CA PRO A 871 -31.15 -3.51 -5.31
C PRO A 871 -32.32 -3.51 -4.31
N ALA A 872 -32.33 -2.61 -3.32
CA ALA A 872 -33.43 -2.49 -2.37
C ALA A 872 -34.67 -1.83 -2.96
N ASN A 873 -34.55 -1.10 -4.07
CA ASN A 873 -35.66 -0.44 -4.75
C ASN A 873 -35.88 -1.05 -6.15
N TYR A 874 -37.05 -1.65 -6.38
CA TYR A 874 -37.38 -2.30 -7.66
C TYR A 874 -37.47 -1.33 -8.84
N ASP A 875 -37.79 -0.07 -8.57
CA ASP A 875 -37.88 0.97 -9.61
C ASP A 875 -36.51 1.59 -9.93
N SER A 876 -35.47 1.23 -9.17
CA SER A 876 -34.12 1.73 -9.41
C SER A 876 -33.48 1.00 -10.57
N GLU A 877 -32.98 1.77 -11.53
CA GLU A 877 -32.17 1.29 -12.65
C GLU A 877 -30.79 1.95 -12.61
N ALA A 878 -29.81 1.31 -13.26
CA ALA A 878 -28.49 1.90 -13.42
C ALA A 878 -28.60 3.03 -14.44
N LYS A 879 -28.05 4.20 -14.10
CA LYS A 879 -28.13 5.41 -14.94
C LYS A 879 -26.74 5.90 -15.28
N THR A 880 -26.48 6.14 -16.57
CA THR A 880 -25.25 6.79 -17.01
C THR A 880 -25.53 8.28 -17.21
N VAL A 881 -24.85 9.11 -16.44
CA VAL A 881 -24.93 10.58 -16.51
C VAL A 881 -23.67 11.11 -17.17
N GLN A 882 -23.85 11.95 -18.18
CA GLN A 882 -22.75 12.63 -18.85
C GLN A 882 -22.41 13.91 -18.07
N GLN A 883 -21.17 14.04 -17.63
CA GLN A 883 -20.63 15.24 -17.00
C GLN A 883 -19.67 15.91 -17.98
N ALA A 884 -19.97 17.14 -18.38
CA ALA A 884 -19.09 17.90 -19.27
C ALA A 884 -17.73 18.17 -18.60
N GLY A 885 -16.66 18.08 -19.39
CA GLY A 885 -15.33 18.52 -18.94
C GLY A 885 -15.30 20.02 -18.64
N GLN A 886 -14.28 20.47 -17.89
CA GLN A 886 -14.09 21.89 -17.52
C GLN A 886 -15.22 22.51 -16.67
N VAL A 887 -16.11 21.72 -16.08
CA VAL A 887 -17.22 22.20 -15.24
C VAL A 887 -17.15 21.55 -13.87
N TRP A 888 -17.35 22.34 -12.82
CA TRP A 888 -17.55 21.80 -11.47
C TRP A 888 -18.98 21.31 -11.28
N PHE A 889 -19.08 20.12 -10.72
CA PHE A 889 -20.27 19.43 -10.23
C PHE A 889 -20.16 19.26 -8.70
N PRO A 890 -21.23 18.89 -7.98
CA PRO A 890 -21.19 18.72 -6.52
C PRO A 890 -20.07 17.77 -6.05
N ASP A 891 -19.92 16.64 -6.75
CA ASP A 891 -18.90 15.62 -6.47
C ASP A 891 -17.47 16.13 -6.70
N SER A 892 -17.22 16.81 -7.82
CA SER A 892 -15.90 17.35 -8.19
C SER A 892 -15.50 18.56 -7.36
N ALA A 893 -16.44 19.42 -6.97
CA ALA A 893 -16.18 20.49 -6.03
C ALA A 893 -15.78 19.93 -4.64
N TYR A 894 -16.46 18.87 -4.19
CA TYR A 894 -16.12 18.19 -2.94
C TYR A 894 -14.78 17.44 -3.03
N LYS A 895 -14.49 16.75 -4.13
CA LYS A 895 -13.18 16.12 -4.37
C LYS A 895 -12.05 17.15 -4.33
N THR A 896 -12.27 18.32 -4.94
CA THR A 896 -11.30 19.43 -4.95
C THR A 896 -11.03 19.94 -3.53
N SER A 897 -12.09 20.22 -2.75
CA SER A 897 -11.94 20.71 -1.37
C SER A 897 -11.29 19.66 -0.46
N GLN A 898 -11.62 18.39 -0.61
CA GLN A 898 -11.05 17.27 0.13
C GLN A 898 -9.55 17.09 -0.18
N ALA A 899 -9.16 17.15 -1.46
CA ALA A 899 -7.76 17.03 -1.87
C ALA A 899 -6.90 18.19 -1.31
N ILE A 900 -7.38 19.45 -1.39
CA ILE A 900 -6.68 20.61 -0.81
C ILE A 900 -6.49 20.42 0.71
N ASN A 901 -7.53 19.93 1.38
CA ASN A 901 -7.48 19.64 2.81
C ASN A 901 -6.42 18.57 3.14
N ASP A 902 -6.35 17.48 2.37
CA ASP A 902 -5.40 16.39 2.58
C ASP A 902 -3.96 16.84 2.32
N PHE A 903 -3.70 17.57 1.22
CA PHE A 903 -2.38 18.10 0.89
C PHE A 903 -1.90 19.15 1.90
N SER A 904 -2.78 20.05 2.33
CA SER A 904 -2.42 21.04 3.36
C SER A 904 -2.04 20.37 4.68
N ARG A 905 -2.72 19.28 5.06
CA ARG A 905 -2.42 18.52 6.29
C ARG A 905 -1.19 17.62 6.14
N GLU A 906 -0.76 17.33 4.91
CA GLU A 906 0.55 16.74 4.61
C GLU A 906 1.67 17.79 4.55
N ASN A 907 1.32 19.08 4.69
CA ASN A 907 2.21 20.22 4.47
C ASN A 907 2.85 20.20 3.06
N LEU A 908 2.13 19.63 2.09
CA LEU A 908 2.54 19.61 0.70
C LEU A 908 2.18 20.93 0.01
N PRO A 909 3.08 21.51 -0.80
CA PRO A 909 2.71 22.57 -1.72
C PRO A 909 1.73 22.06 -2.76
N ILE A 910 0.83 22.92 -3.22
CA ILE A 910 -0.25 22.56 -4.14
C ILE A 910 -0.05 23.29 -5.46
N ILE A 911 -0.17 22.59 -6.59
CA ILE A 911 -0.25 23.19 -7.93
C ILE A 911 -1.61 22.85 -8.52
N ILE A 912 -2.37 23.89 -8.87
CA ILE A 912 -3.69 23.78 -9.50
C ILE A 912 -3.55 24.20 -10.96
N PHE A 913 -3.67 23.24 -11.87
CA PHE A 913 -3.80 23.48 -13.30
C PHE A 913 -5.24 23.88 -13.61
N ALA A 914 -5.54 25.16 -13.49
CA ALA A 914 -6.91 25.69 -13.54
C ALA A 914 -7.42 25.77 -14.97
N ASN A 915 -8.52 25.06 -15.25
CA ASN A 915 -9.16 25.02 -16.57
C ASN A 915 -10.68 24.80 -16.43
N TRP A 916 -11.34 25.62 -15.61
CA TRP A 916 -12.78 25.54 -15.36
C TRP A 916 -13.52 26.73 -15.96
N ARG A 917 -14.52 26.44 -16.80
CA ARG A 917 -15.44 27.45 -17.35
C ARG A 917 -16.46 27.95 -16.33
N GLY A 918 -16.68 27.19 -15.25
CA GLY A 918 -17.63 27.58 -14.20
C GLY A 918 -18.16 26.40 -13.39
N PHE A 919 -19.21 26.69 -12.64
CA PHE A 919 -20.00 25.71 -11.90
C PHE A 919 -21.22 25.28 -12.71
N SER A 920 -21.66 24.03 -12.56
CA SER A 920 -22.93 23.60 -13.13
C SER A 920 -24.10 24.37 -12.50
N GLY A 921 -24.79 25.17 -13.33
CA GLY A 921 -25.99 25.91 -12.95
C GLY A 921 -27.28 25.11 -13.08
N GLY A 922 -27.21 23.79 -13.31
CA GLY A 922 -28.39 22.94 -13.47
C GLY A 922 -29.22 22.86 -12.18
N GLN A 923 -30.56 22.80 -12.31
CA GLN A 923 -31.46 22.74 -11.15
C GLN A 923 -31.15 21.57 -10.22
N LYS A 924 -30.78 20.42 -10.79
CA LYS A 924 -30.37 19.22 -10.04
C LYS A 924 -29.10 19.47 -9.21
N ASP A 925 -28.05 19.99 -9.83
CA ASP A 925 -26.76 20.21 -9.16
C ASP A 925 -26.84 21.30 -8.09
N MET A 926 -27.70 22.31 -8.33
CA MET A 926 -28.06 23.32 -7.33
C MET A 926 -28.78 22.71 -6.14
N TYR A 927 -29.72 21.80 -6.37
CA TYR A 927 -30.41 21.05 -5.31
C TYR A 927 -29.44 20.13 -4.54
N GLU A 928 -28.48 19.53 -5.23
CA GLU A 928 -27.37 18.75 -4.66
C GLU A 928 -26.29 19.62 -3.99
N GLN A 929 -26.59 20.89 -3.71
CA GLN A 929 -25.80 21.78 -2.87
C GLN A 929 -24.43 22.16 -3.44
N ILE A 930 -24.28 22.26 -4.76
CA ILE A 930 -23.02 22.69 -5.40
C ILE A 930 -22.40 23.96 -4.78
N LEU A 931 -23.24 24.94 -4.39
CA LEU A 931 -22.78 26.18 -3.75
C LEU A 931 -22.09 25.94 -2.40
N LYS A 932 -22.53 24.94 -1.64
CA LYS A 932 -21.91 24.56 -0.36
C LYS A 932 -20.51 24.01 -0.61
N PHE A 933 -20.36 23.10 -1.58
CA PHE A 933 -19.06 22.53 -1.93
C PHE A 933 -18.11 23.57 -2.55
N GLY A 934 -18.63 24.52 -3.34
CA GLY A 934 -17.85 25.68 -3.80
C GLY A 934 -17.30 26.52 -2.64
N ALA A 935 -18.10 26.78 -1.60
CA ALA A 935 -17.63 27.48 -0.40
C ALA A 935 -16.60 26.66 0.41
N GLU A 936 -16.68 25.33 0.36
CA GLU A 936 -15.69 24.46 1.01
C GLU A 936 -14.31 24.54 0.35
N ILE A 937 -14.22 24.78 -0.96
CA ILE A 937 -12.94 25.03 -1.66
C ILE A 937 -12.26 26.27 -1.07
N VAL A 938 -13.01 27.38 -0.94
CA VAL A 938 -12.51 28.62 -0.34
C VAL A 938 -12.06 28.40 1.11
N ARG A 939 -12.83 27.62 1.89
CA ARG A 939 -12.47 27.26 3.27
C ARG A 939 -11.17 26.45 3.32
N ALA A 940 -10.97 25.52 2.39
CA ALA A 940 -9.78 24.69 2.31
C ALA A 940 -8.54 25.52 1.93
N LEU A 941 -8.64 26.38 0.92
CA LEU A 941 -7.54 27.27 0.48
C LEU A 941 -7.14 28.30 1.55
N ARG A 942 -8.12 28.84 2.29
CA ARG A 942 -7.84 29.69 3.45
C ARG A 942 -7.13 28.95 4.58
N GLY A 943 -7.36 27.64 4.70
CA GLY A 943 -6.69 26.76 5.65
C GLY A 943 -5.29 26.32 5.23
N ALA A 944 -4.91 26.55 3.96
CA ALA A 944 -3.64 26.08 3.41
C ALA A 944 -2.43 26.71 4.13
N THR A 945 -1.53 25.85 4.60
CA THR A 945 -0.30 26.24 5.34
C THR A 945 0.94 26.29 4.46
N ALA A 946 0.96 25.51 3.38
CA ALA A 946 2.01 25.45 2.36
C ALA A 946 1.67 26.35 1.15
N PRO A 947 2.65 26.68 0.28
CA PRO A 947 2.40 27.43 -0.95
C PRO A 947 1.38 26.76 -1.86
N VAL A 948 0.51 27.57 -2.47
CA VAL A 948 -0.47 27.14 -3.48
C VAL A 948 -0.24 27.95 -4.74
N LEU A 949 0.11 27.27 -5.83
CA LEU A 949 0.31 27.87 -7.15
C LEU A 949 -0.88 27.53 -8.03
N VAL A 950 -1.58 28.54 -8.52
CA VAL A 950 -2.63 28.39 -9.52
C VAL A 950 -2.02 28.73 -10.88
N TYR A 951 -1.99 27.78 -11.80
CA TYR A 951 -1.46 27.98 -13.15
C TYR A 951 -2.56 27.71 -14.18
N ILE A 952 -2.80 28.65 -15.08
CA ILE A 952 -3.73 28.47 -16.21
C ILE A 952 -2.92 27.99 -17.44
N PRO A 953 -3.06 26.72 -17.88
CA PRO A 953 -2.25 26.16 -18.96
C PRO A 953 -2.64 26.67 -20.36
N PRO A 954 -1.87 26.35 -21.41
CA PRO A 954 -2.18 26.74 -22.78
C PRO A 954 -3.57 26.28 -23.22
N GLY A 955 -4.31 27.17 -23.87
CA GLY A 955 -5.67 26.88 -24.34
C GLY A 955 -6.69 26.62 -23.24
N ALA A 956 -6.34 26.83 -21.96
CA ALA A 956 -7.25 26.69 -20.84
C ALA A 956 -8.03 27.98 -20.60
N GLU A 957 -9.18 27.79 -19.94
CA GLU A 957 -10.10 28.86 -19.61
C GLU A 957 -10.47 28.86 -18.13
N LEU A 958 -10.47 30.04 -17.52
CA LEU A 958 -10.94 30.23 -16.14
C LEU A 958 -11.91 31.41 -16.05
N ARG A 959 -13.19 31.14 -15.77
CA ARG A 959 -14.26 32.14 -15.90
C ARG A 959 -15.09 32.33 -14.63
N GLY A 960 -15.65 33.53 -14.50
CA GLY A 960 -16.75 33.87 -13.59
C GLY A 960 -16.62 33.30 -12.17
N GLY A 961 -17.55 32.42 -11.80
CA GLY A 961 -17.57 31.80 -10.48
C GLY A 961 -16.34 30.92 -10.20
N ALA A 962 -15.75 30.29 -11.22
CA ALA A 962 -14.61 29.41 -11.02
C ALA A 962 -13.36 30.19 -10.59
N TRP A 963 -13.13 31.37 -11.17
CA TRP A 963 -12.07 32.29 -10.72
C TRP A 963 -12.25 32.67 -9.25
N ALA A 964 -13.47 33.05 -8.86
CA ALA A 964 -13.76 33.59 -7.53
C ALA A 964 -13.38 32.65 -6.37
N VAL A 965 -13.36 31.33 -6.59
CA VAL A 965 -13.01 30.37 -5.54
C VAL A 965 -11.52 30.02 -5.45
N VAL A 966 -10.73 30.32 -6.50
CA VAL A 966 -9.27 30.06 -6.55
C VAL A 966 -8.42 31.34 -6.61
N ASP A 967 -9.06 32.50 -6.45
CA ASP A 967 -8.39 33.79 -6.47
C ASP A 967 -7.34 33.92 -5.35
N PRO A 968 -6.14 34.48 -5.62
CA PRO A 968 -5.10 34.66 -4.60
C PRO A 968 -5.53 35.45 -3.36
N SER A 969 -6.53 36.33 -3.48
CA SER A 969 -7.07 37.11 -2.36
C SER A 969 -7.67 36.26 -1.23
N VAL A 970 -8.04 35.00 -1.53
CA VAL A 970 -8.50 34.03 -0.53
C VAL A 970 -7.42 33.78 0.53
N ASN A 971 -6.15 33.71 0.11
CA ASN A 971 -5.00 33.54 0.99
C ASN A 971 -3.74 34.20 0.41
N ASN A 972 -3.69 35.53 0.46
CA ASN A 972 -2.59 36.37 -0.06
C ASN A 972 -1.18 36.05 0.49
N LEU A 973 -1.07 35.24 1.55
CA LEU A 973 0.22 34.87 2.16
C LEU A 973 0.78 33.57 1.59
N ARG A 974 -0.04 32.76 0.91
CA ARG A 974 0.30 31.42 0.45
C ARG A 974 -0.06 31.16 -1.01
N MET A 975 -1.00 31.90 -1.58
CA MET A 975 -1.48 31.72 -2.94
C MET A 975 -0.80 32.66 -3.92
N GLU A 976 -0.31 32.11 -5.03
CA GLU A 976 0.16 32.84 -6.20
C GLU A 976 -0.50 32.28 -7.45
N MET A 977 -0.73 33.14 -8.44
CA MET A 977 -1.43 32.79 -9.67
C MET A 977 -0.69 33.26 -10.91
N TYR A 978 -0.61 32.37 -11.89
CA TYR A 978 0.14 32.50 -13.12
C TYR A 978 -0.71 32.04 -14.31
N ALA A 979 -0.45 32.57 -15.49
CA ALA A 979 -1.14 32.17 -16.71
C ALA A 979 -0.17 31.99 -17.87
N ASP A 980 -0.49 31.06 -18.77
CA ASP A 980 0.19 30.92 -20.06
C ASP A 980 -0.18 32.08 -21.01
N ASN A 981 0.64 32.31 -22.05
CA ASN A 981 0.38 33.34 -23.05
C ASN A 981 -0.88 33.06 -23.89
N GLU A 982 -1.24 31.79 -24.11
CA GLU A 982 -2.44 31.39 -24.85
C GLU A 982 -3.67 31.20 -23.95
N ALA A 983 -3.52 31.33 -22.63
CA ALA A 983 -4.60 31.18 -21.67
C ALA A 983 -5.65 32.31 -21.78
N ARG A 984 -6.90 31.98 -21.46
CA ARG A 984 -8.02 32.93 -21.42
C ARG A 984 -8.69 32.94 -20.07
N SER A 985 -8.99 34.11 -19.54
CA SER A 985 -9.62 34.20 -18.22
C SER A 985 -10.34 35.52 -18.01
N VAL A 986 -11.16 35.54 -16.96
CA VAL A 986 -12.01 36.65 -16.60
C VAL A 986 -11.97 36.91 -15.10
N GLU A 987 -11.71 38.17 -14.73
CA GLU A 987 -11.71 38.65 -13.34
C GLU A 987 -13.13 39.02 -12.83
N HIS A 988 -13.31 38.91 -11.51
CA HIS A 988 -14.44 39.46 -10.76
C HIS A 988 -14.00 40.72 -9.97
N VAL A 989 -14.31 41.93 -10.43
CA VAL A 989 -14.00 43.17 -9.69
C VAL A 989 -14.86 43.26 -8.43
N TYR A 990 -14.26 43.01 -7.25
CA TYR A 990 -14.89 43.35 -5.98
C TYR A 990 -14.76 44.85 -5.69
N VAL A 991 -15.90 45.55 -5.62
CA VAL A 991 -16.01 46.81 -4.88
C VAL A 991 -15.96 46.46 -3.40
N CYS A 992 -14.78 46.60 -2.78
CA CYS A 992 -14.64 46.48 -1.34
C CYS A 992 -15.32 47.69 -0.66
N TYR A 993 -16.53 47.50 -0.12
CA TYR A 993 -17.10 48.42 0.86
C TYR A 993 -16.40 48.21 2.21
N SER A 994 -15.15 48.65 2.32
CA SER A 994 -14.55 48.93 3.62
C SER A 994 -14.95 50.35 4.06
N CYS A 995 -15.33 50.47 5.32
CA CYS A 995 -15.91 51.64 5.95
C CYS A 995 -14.89 52.79 6.14
N THR A 996 -14.40 53.37 5.05
CA THR A 996 -13.67 54.64 5.09
C THR A 996 -14.06 55.49 3.89
N GLN A 997 -14.77 56.59 4.17
CA GLN A 997 -15.09 57.66 3.23
C GLN A 997 -13.83 58.11 2.49
N LYS A 998 -13.79 57.88 1.17
CA LYS A 998 -13.32 58.83 0.15
C LYS A 998 -13.61 58.27 -1.24
N LEU A 999 -14.64 58.84 -1.86
CA LEU A 999 -14.95 58.65 -3.28
C LEU A 999 -13.90 59.37 -4.12
N LEU A 1000 -13.07 58.60 -4.82
CA LEU A 1000 -12.39 59.02 -6.04
C LEU A 1000 -12.84 58.06 -7.16
N PRO A 1001 -13.44 58.55 -8.25
CA PRO A 1001 -13.85 57.70 -9.36
C PRO A 1001 -12.61 57.34 -10.18
N VAL A 1002 -12.02 56.17 -9.93
CA VAL A 1002 -11.13 55.54 -10.90
C VAL A 1002 -12.02 54.84 -11.92
N VAL A 1003 -11.94 55.25 -13.18
CA VAL A 1003 -12.62 54.61 -14.30
C VAL A 1003 -12.09 53.18 -14.42
N SER A 1004 -12.81 52.19 -13.87
CA SER A 1004 -12.41 50.79 -13.95
C SER A 1004 -12.78 50.22 -15.33
N ALA A 1005 -11.78 49.98 -16.18
CA ALA A 1005 -11.96 49.28 -17.44
C ALA A 1005 -12.26 47.79 -17.19
N ALA A 1006 -13.47 47.34 -17.53
CA ALA A 1006 -14.03 46.03 -17.23
C ALA A 1006 -13.38 44.89 -18.04
N CYS A 1007 -12.85 43.88 -17.36
CA CYS A 1007 -12.77 42.51 -17.89
C CYS A 1007 -14.18 41.90 -17.85
N TRP A 1008 -14.54 41.04 -18.80
CA TRP A 1008 -15.94 40.67 -19.02
C TRP A 1008 -16.31 39.35 -18.36
N MET A 1009 -17.24 39.36 -17.38
CA MET A 1009 -17.62 38.26 -16.47
C MET A 1009 -18.00 36.88 -17.09
N LEU A 1010 -18.34 36.81 -18.38
CA LEU A 1010 -18.95 35.63 -19.04
C LEU A 1010 -18.08 35.17 -20.22
N GLU A 1011 -18.42 34.05 -20.85
CA GLU A 1011 -17.82 33.68 -22.14
C GLU A 1011 -18.09 34.76 -23.21
N ALA A 1012 -17.18 34.89 -24.18
CA ALA A 1012 -17.27 35.88 -25.25
C ALA A 1012 -18.66 35.87 -25.93
N GLU A 1013 -19.20 34.69 -26.23
CA GLU A 1013 -20.55 34.52 -26.78
C GLU A 1013 -21.64 35.08 -25.85
N GLY A 1014 -21.61 34.73 -24.56
CA GLY A 1014 -22.57 35.24 -23.58
C GLY A 1014 -22.47 36.76 -23.37
N ILE A 1015 -21.28 37.34 -23.48
CA ILE A 1015 -21.09 38.80 -23.40
C ILE A 1015 -21.71 39.48 -24.62
N VAL A 1016 -21.53 38.90 -25.81
CA VAL A 1016 -22.10 39.44 -27.05
C VAL A 1016 -23.61 39.52 -26.96
N GLU A 1017 -24.27 38.48 -26.44
CA GLU A 1017 -25.72 38.48 -26.23
C GLU A 1017 -26.20 39.61 -25.30
N VAL A 1018 -25.44 39.93 -24.25
CA VAL A 1018 -25.84 40.92 -23.24
C VAL A 1018 -25.46 42.35 -23.63
N LYS A 1019 -24.22 42.55 -24.10
CA LYS A 1019 -23.59 43.86 -24.29
C LYS A 1019 -23.57 44.31 -25.76
N PHE A 1020 -23.47 43.39 -26.72
CA PHE A 1020 -23.44 43.69 -28.14
C PHE A 1020 -24.77 43.35 -28.81
N LYS A 1021 -25.82 44.09 -28.41
CA LYS A 1021 -27.17 43.89 -28.95
C LYS A 1021 -27.20 44.17 -30.45
N GLN A 1022 -28.21 43.64 -31.14
CA GLN A 1022 -28.39 43.80 -32.59
C GLN A 1022 -28.25 45.26 -33.06
N ARG A 1023 -28.74 46.24 -32.29
CA ARG A 1023 -28.61 47.68 -32.62
C ARG A 1023 -27.15 48.14 -32.72
N ASP A 1024 -26.28 47.62 -31.87
CA ASP A 1024 -24.88 48.02 -31.75
C ASP A 1024 -24.05 47.36 -32.85
N ILE A 1025 -24.41 46.11 -33.18
CA ILE A 1025 -23.92 45.38 -34.35
C ILE A 1025 -24.31 46.13 -35.64
N LEU A 1026 -25.59 46.49 -35.82
CA LEU A 1026 -26.06 47.24 -37.00
C LEU A 1026 -25.42 48.62 -37.11
N LYS A 1027 -25.21 49.32 -35.99
CA LYS A 1027 -24.49 50.60 -35.98
C LYS A 1027 -23.06 50.43 -36.47
N THR A 1028 -22.42 49.32 -36.14
CA THR A 1028 -21.05 49.01 -36.55
C THR A 1028 -20.98 48.62 -38.03
N MET A 1029 -21.95 47.83 -38.52
CA MET A 1029 -22.10 47.52 -39.95
C MET A 1029 -22.24 48.79 -40.79
N ASN A 1030 -23.15 49.68 -40.40
CA ASN A 1030 -23.39 50.95 -41.08
C ASN A 1030 -22.21 51.93 -40.99
N ARG A 1031 -21.25 51.68 -40.09
CA ARG A 1031 -20.00 52.46 -39.97
C ARG A 1031 -18.86 51.91 -40.84
N LEU A 1032 -18.78 50.59 -41.00
CA LEU A 1032 -17.61 49.92 -41.59
C LEU A 1032 -17.86 49.38 -43.01
N ASP A 1033 -19.07 48.92 -43.35
CA ASP A 1033 -19.36 48.36 -44.67
C ASP A 1033 -19.58 49.47 -45.71
N SER A 1034 -18.74 49.45 -46.75
CA SER A 1034 -18.74 50.46 -47.82
C SER A 1034 -20.00 50.43 -48.69
N ASN A 1035 -20.65 49.27 -48.85
CA ASN A 1035 -21.87 49.13 -49.63
C ASN A 1035 -23.08 49.65 -48.86
N LEU A 1036 -23.20 49.37 -47.57
CA LEU A 1036 -24.21 49.96 -46.70
C LEU A 1036 -24.06 51.48 -46.61
N LEU A 1037 -22.83 52.00 -46.51
CA LEU A 1037 -22.58 53.44 -46.57
C LEU A 1037 -23.06 54.05 -47.88
N ARG A 1038 -22.76 53.43 -49.04
CA ARG A 1038 -23.26 53.88 -50.35
C ARG A 1038 -24.78 53.84 -50.44
N LEU A 1039 -25.42 52.76 -49.99
CA LEU A 1039 -26.87 52.61 -49.99
C LEU A 1039 -27.55 53.62 -49.06
N ASN A 1040 -26.98 53.88 -47.88
CA ASN A 1040 -27.48 54.91 -46.96
C ASN A 1040 -27.32 56.33 -47.52
N SER A 1041 -26.21 56.63 -48.19
CA SER A 1041 -26.03 57.89 -48.91
C SER A 1041 -27.06 58.03 -50.03
N ARG A 1042 -27.29 56.96 -50.81
CA ARG A 1042 -28.30 56.93 -51.88
C ARG A 1042 -29.73 57.12 -51.34
N VAL A 1043 -30.07 56.47 -50.23
CA VAL A 1043 -31.35 56.66 -49.54
C VAL A 1043 -31.50 58.10 -49.04
N SER A 1044 -30.42 58.71 -48.52
CA SER A 1044 -30.41 60.10 -48.08
C SER A 1044 -30.58 61.07 -49.25
N GLU A 1045 -29.91 60.82 -50.38
CA GLU A 1045 -30.08 61.58 -51.63
C GLU A 1045 -31.52 61.49 -52.15
N ILE A 1046 -32.10 60.29 -52.22
CA ILE A 1046 -33.48 60.09 -52.68
C ILE A 1046 -34.47 60.79 -51.74
N LYS A 1047 -34.27 60.71 -50.41
CA LYS A 1047 -35.10 61.42 -49.42
C LYS A 1047 -35.02 62.93 -49.57
N GLU A 1048 -33.84 63.48 -49.83
CA GLU A 1048 -33.68 64.93 -50.04
C GLU A 1048 -34.31 65.36 -51.38
N GLN A 1049 -34.20 64.56 -52.45
CA GLN A 1049 -34.87 64.80 -53.73
C GLN A 1049 -36.41 64.79 -53.58
N ILE A 1050 -36.97 63.82 -52.87
CA ILE A 1050 -38.41 63.77 -52.56
C ILE A 1050 -38.84 65.01 -51.78
N LYS A 1051 -38.06 65.41 -50.77
CA LYS A 1051 -38.32 66.58 -49.93
C LYS A 1051 -38.22 67.91 -50.71
N GLU A 1052 -37.27 68.02 -51.62
CA GLU A 1052 -37.09 69.20 -52.47
C GLU A 1052 -38.24 69.34 -53.48
N ILE A 1053 -38.66 68.24 -54.11
CA ILE A 1053 -39.84 68.20 -54.99
C ILE A 1053 -41.09 68.57 -54.20
N SER A 1054 -41.29 67.98 -53.01
CA SER A 1054 -42.43 68.28 -52.13
C SER A 1054 -42.48 69.75 -51.69
N LYS A 1055 -41.34 70.33 -51.30
CA LYS A 1055 -41.22 71.74 -50.92
C LYS A 1055 -41.46 72.71 -52.09
N ASN A 1056 -41.08 72.30 -53.30
CA ASN A 1056 -41.35 73.06 -54.52
C ASN A 1056 -42.84 72.99 -54.94
N LEU A 1057 -43.57 71.94 -54.57
CA LEU A 1057 -45.02 71.87 -54.67
C LEU A 1057 -45.73 72.75 -53.62
N ASP A 1058 -45.33 72.69 -52.33
CA ASP A 1058 -45.95 73.48 -51.25
C ASP A 1058 -45.81 75.00 -51.41
N ARG A 1059 -44.71 75.48 -52.01
CA ARG A 1059 -44.50 76.92 -52.29
C ARG A 1059 -45.50 77.52 -53.29
N ARG A 1060 -46.30 76.70 -53.99
CA ARG A 1060 -47.34 77.16 -54.92
C ARG A 1060 -48.75 77.23 -54.31
N GLY A 1061 -48.88 77.03 -53.00
CA GLY A 1061 -50.16 77.08 -52.28
C GLY A 1061 -50.76 75.68 -52.06
N SER A 1062 -51.53 75.57 -50.98
CA SER A 1062 -52.15 74.36 -50.41
C SER A 1062 -52.59 73.30 -51.42
N ILE A 1063 -52.41 72.03 -51.02
CA ILE A 1063 -52.81 70.82 -51.74
C ILE A 1063 -54.34 70.82 -51.95
N ASP A 1064 -54.78 71.34 -53.09
CA ASP A 1064 -56.13 71.14 -53.61
C ASP A 1064 -56.07 70.21 -54.84
N ASP A 1065 -57.11 69.39 -55.02
CA ASP A 1065 -57.39 68.50 -56.18
C ASP A 1065 -57.30 69.17 -57.58
N VAL A 1066 -57.07 70.48 -57.62
CA VAL A 1066 -56.94 71.31 -58.81
C VAL A 1066 -55.51 71.28 -59.36
N LEU A 1067 -54.47 71.20 -58.51
CA LEU A 1067 -53.06 71.22 -58.97
C LEU A 1067 -52.66 69.92 -59.69
N ILE A 1068 -53.27 68.79 -59.29
CA ILE A 1068 -53.09 67.45 -59.87
C ILE A 1068 -53.56 67.37 -61.33
N LYS A 1069 -54.36 68.33 -61.80
CA LYS A 1069 -54.84 68.38 -63.19
C LYS A 1069 -53.88 69.06 -64.16
N THR A 1070 -52.87 69.76 -63.66
CA THR A 1070 -51.82 70.35 -64.49
C THR A 1070 -50.80 69.30 -64.92
N GLU A 1071 -50.31 69.39 -66.16
CA GLU A 1071 -49.33 68.44 -66.71
C GLU A 1071 -48.03 68.42 -65.89
N THR A 1072 -47.67 69.55 -65.28
CA THR A 1072 -46.53 69.68 -64.37
C THR A 1072 -46.76 69.03 -63.00
N GLY A 1073 -47.99 69.08 -62.45
CA GLY A 1073 -48.35 68.37 -61.22
C GLY A 1073 -48.34 66.85 -61.39
N LYS A 1074 -48.90 66.33 -62.48
CA LYS A 1074 -48.88 64.88 -62.81
C LYS A 1074 -47.47 64.33 -63.01
N GLN A 1075 -46.58 65.11 -63.65
CA GLN A 1075 -45.19 64.73 -63.83
C GLN A 1075 -44.42 64.68 -62.50
N ALA A 1076 -44.68 65.62 -61.59
CA ALA A 1076 -44.04 65.64 -60.27
C ALA A 1076 -44.53 64.48 -59.38
N GLU A 1077 -45.83 64.17 -59.40
CA GLU A 1077 -46.41 63.02 -58.69
C GLU A 1077 -45.89 61.67 -59.23
N ALA A 1078 -45.81 61.51 -60.56
CA ALA A 1078 -45.21 60.33 -61.17
C ALA A 1078 -43.72 60.19 -60.80
N LYS A 1079 -42.97 61.30 -60.70
CA LYS A 1079 -41.56 61.29 -60.28
C LYS A 1079 -41.39 60.98 -58.79
N ILE A 1080 -42.27 61.46 -57.92
CA ILE A 1080 -42.31 61.08 -56.50
C ILE A 1080 -42.58 59.59 -56.37
N HIS A 1081 -43.59 59.04 -57.07
CA HIS A 1081 -43.91 57.61 -57.02
C HIS A 1081 -42.76 56.73 -57.56
N GLU A 1082 -42.02 57.18 -58.57
CA GLU A 1082 -40.81 56.52 -59.06
C GLU A 1082 -39.68 56.54 -58.01
N LEU A 1083 -39.43 57.69 -57.37
CA LEU A 1083 -38.44 57.84 -56.31
C LEU A 1083 -38.82 57.06 -55.04
N GLU A 1084 -40.10 56.95 -54.70
CA GLU A 1084 -40.61 56.11 -53.60
C GLU A 1084 -40.44 54.62 -53.90
N ALA A 1085 -40.63 54.20 -55.15
CA ALA A 1085 -40.33 52.83 -55.58
C ALA A 1085 -38.82 52.53 -55.51
N GLU A 1086 -37.96 53.47 -55.95
CA GLU A 1086 -36.51 53.35 -55.83
C GLU A 1086 -36.04 53.38 -54.36
N LEU A 1087 -36.66 54.20 -53.52
CA LEU A 1087 -36.42 54.21 -52.08
C LEU A 1087 -36.78 52.86 -51.46
N GLY A 1088 -37.93 52.29 -51.84
CA GLY A 1088 -38.38 50.98 -51.37
C GLY A 1088 -37.46 49.84 -51.80
N THR A 1089 -36.85 49.89 -53.00
CA THR A 1089 -35.86 48.89 -53.43
C THR A 1089 -34.52 49.07 -52.73
N ALA A 1090 -34.07 50.30 -52.53
CA ALA A 1090 -32.85 50.61 -51.79
C ALA A 1090 -32.94 50.20 -50.31
N GLU A 1091 -34.06 50.49 -49.62
CA GLU A 1091 -34.29 50.07 -48.23
C GLU A 1091 -34.40 48.54 -48.09
N LYS A 1092 -34.99 47.84 -49.07
CA LYS A 1092 -34.96 46.36 -49.12
C LYS A 1092 -33.53 45.82 -49.31
N SER A 1093 -32.71 46.49 -50.12
CA SER A 1093 -31.33 46.10 -50.39
C SER A 1093 -30.44 46.30 -49.16
N ILE A 1094 -30.66 47.36 -48.38
CA ILE A 1094 -30.03 47.58 -47.06
C ILE A 1094 -30.35 46.42 -46.12
N LYS A 1095 -31.63 46.09 -45.93
CA LYS A 1095 -32.04 44.98 -45.03
C LYS A 1095 -31.49 43.63 -45.49
N ALA A 1096 -31.41 43.39 -46.79
CA ALA A 1096 -30.81 42.17 -47.34
C ALA A 1096 -29.30 42.09 -47.02
N ARG A 1097 -28.57 43.20 -47.19
CA ARG A 1097 -27.14 43.31 -46.88
C ARG A 1097 -26.85 43.20 -45.38
N GLU A 1098 -27.66 43.82 -44.53
CA GLU A 1098 -27.55 43.67 -43.06
C GLU A 1098 -27.74 42.21 -42.63
N LYS A 1099 -28.71 41.50 -43.23
CA LYS A 1099 -28.93 40.08 -42.95
C LYS A 1099 -27.76 39.19 -43.43
N GLU A 1100 -27.18 39.50 -44.58
CA GLU A 1100 -25.99 38.83 -45.12
C GLU A 1100 -24.76 39.02 -44.21
N LEU A 1101 -24.57 40.24 -43.70
CA LEU A 1101 -23.44 40.60 -42.84
C LEU A 1101 -23.60 40.17 -41.38
N SER A 1102 -24.83 39.87 -40.93
CA SER A 1102 -25.11 39.57 -39.53
C SER A 1102 -24.23 38.46 -38.93
N PRO A 1103 -23.99 37.31 -39.59
CA PRO A 1103 -23.15 36.25 -39.03
C PRO A 1103 -21.70 36.69 -38.80
N ILE A 1104 -21.07 37.34 -39.79
CA ILE A 1104 -19.65 37.74 -39.68
C ILE A 1104 -19.45 38.86 -38.67
N TYR A 1105 -20.38 39.81 -38.56
CA TYR A 1105 -20.29 40.87 -37.54
C TYR A 1105 -20.59 40.35 -36.13
N HIS A 1106 -21.38 39.29 -36.00
CA HIS A 1106 -21.51 38.58 -34.73
C HIS A 1106 -20.19 37.92 -34.34
N GLU A 1107 -19.53 37.21 -35.26
CA GLU A 1107 -18.21 36.62 -35.04
C GLU A 1107 -17.14 37.68 -34.70
N ILE A 1108 -17.15 38.83 -35.38
CA ILE A 1108 -16.28 39.98 -35.03
C ILE A 1108 -16.55 40.47 -33.61
N ALA A 1109 -17.82 40.53 -33.19
CA ALA A 1109 -18.16 40.93 -31.83
C ALA A 1109 -17.66 39.92 -30.79
N VAL A 1110 -17.74 38.61 -31.09
CA VAL A 1110 -17.18 37.54 -30.25
C VAL A 1110 -15.66 37.68 -30.16
N GLN A 1111 -14.96 37.80 -31.29
CA GLN A 1111 -13.50 37.98 -31.31
C GLN A 1111 -13.07 39.27 -30.58
N PHE A 1112 -13.85 40.35 -30.72
CA PHE A 1112 -13.61 41.59 -29.98
C PHE A 1112 -13.77 41.38 -28.47
N ALA A 1113 -14.77 40.61 -28.04
CA ALA A 1113 -14.93 40.23 -26.65
C ALA A 1113 -13.78 39.31 -26.16
N GLU A 1114 -13.24 38.42 -26.99
CA GLU A 1114 -12.09 37.56 -26.61
C GLU A 1114 -10.78 38.34 -26.39
N LEU A 1115 -10.58 39.45 -27.11
CA LEU A 1115 -9.39 40.32 -26.92
C LEU A 1115 -9.34 40.93 -25.52
N HIS A 1116 -10.46 40.95 -24.81
CA HIS A 1116 -10.57 41.42 -23.44
C HIS A 1116 -10.19 40.37 -22.39
N ASP A 1117 -9.94 39.13 -22.79
CA ASP A 1117 -9.71 37.98 -21.91
C ASP A 1117 -8.26 37.43 -22.03
N THR A 1118 -7.33 38.24 -22.56
CA THR A 1118 -5.92 37.87 -22.77
C THR A 1118 -5.11 37.87 -21.48
N ALA A 1119 -4.08 37.03 -21.39
CA ALA A 1119 -3.16 36.97 -20.25
C ALA A 1119 -2.44 38.31 -19.99
N GLU A 1120 -2.05 39.03 -21.05
CA GLU A 1120 -1.46 40.38 -20.96
C GLU A 1120 -2.36 41.33 -20.19
N ARG A 1121 -3.67 41.28 -20.46
CA ARG A 1121 -4.64 42.12 -19.75
C ARG A 1121 -4.77 41.72 -18.28
N MET A 1122 -4.71 40.44 -17.97
CA MET A 1122 -4.73 39.96 -16.57
C MET A 1122 -3.52 40.50 -15.80
N LEU A 1123 -2.35 40.50 -16.43
CA LEU A 1123 -1.12 41.03 -15.83
C LEU A 1123 -1.19 42.55 -15.64
N GLU A 1124 -1.64 43.31 -16.65
CA GLU A 1124 -1.83 44.76 -16.54
C GLU A 1124 -2.84 45.16 -15.44
N LYS A 1125 -3.81 44.29 -15.16
CA LYS A 1125 -4.78 44.48 -14.07
C LYS A 1125 -4.27 44.03 -12.71
N GLY A 1126 -3.14 43.33 -12.65
CA GLY A 1126 -2.56 42.80 -11.42
C GLY A 1126 -3.32 41.58 -10.87
N CYS A 1127 -4.04 40.85 -11.72
CA CYS A 1127 -4.82 39.66 -11.34
C CYS A 1127 -3.94 38.40 -11.25
N ILE A 1128 -2.85 38.39 -12.01
CA ILE A 1128 -1.81 37.36 -12.01
C ILE A 1128 -0.46 37.99 -11.69
N PHE A 1129 0.46 37.18 -11.17
CA PHE A 1129 1.80 37.64 -10.80
C PHE A 1129 2.72 37.76 -12.02
N ASP A 1130 2.62 36.83 -12.96
CA ASP A 1130 3.43 36.82 -14.18
C ASP A 1130 2.78 35.94 -15.27
N ILE A 1131 3.24 36.12 -16.51
CA ILE A 1131 2.89 35.27 -17.66
C ILE A 1131 4.02 34.26 -17.87
N ILE A 1132 3.73 32.98 -17.67
CA ILE A 1132 4.73 31.90 -17.74
C ILE A 1132 4.43 31.02 -18.95
N PRO A 1133 5.29 31.04 -20.00
CA PRO A 1133 5.15 30.16 -21.15
C PRO A 1133 5.24 28.69 -20.75
N TRP A 1134 4.34 27.86 -21.25
CA TRP A 1134 4.26 26.44 -20.89
C TRP A 1134 5.57 25.68 -21.07
N ARG A 1135 6.32 25.95 -22.14
CA ARG A 1135 7.57 25.26 -22.45
C ARG A 1135 8.63 25.43 -21.36
N GLU A 1136 8.68 26.59 -20.70
CA GLU A 1136 9.64 26.95 -19.64
C GLU A 1136 9.03 26.84 -18.23
N SER A 1137 7.74 26.51 -18.15
CA SER A 1137 6.98 26.50 -16.89
C SER A 1137 7.59 25.57 -15.83
N ARG A 1138 8.13 24.42 -16.22
CA ARG A 1138 8.79 23.46 -15.33
C ARG A 1138 9.94 24.10 -14.55
N GLN A 1139 10.86 24.76 -15.24
CA GLN A 1139 12.03 25.40 -14.64
C GLN A 1139 11.62 26.58 -13.76
N LEU A 1140 10.78 27.48 -14.28
CA LEU A 1140 10.39 28.71 -13.60
C LEU A 1140 9.57 28.42 -12.33
N LEU A 1141 8.59 27.52 -12.42
CA LEU A 1141 7.76 27.15 -11.27
C LEU A 1141 8.54 26.30 -10.25
N HIS A 1142 9.51 25.48 -10.68
CA HIS A 1142 10.39 24.76 -9.75
C HIS A 1142 11.16 25.73 -8.85
N TRP A 1143 11.89 26.68 -9.44
CA TRP A 1143 12.69 27.64 -8.66
C TRP A 1143 11.83 28.57 -7.82
N ARG A 1144 10.66 28.99 -8.35
CA ARG A 1144 9.71 29.79 -7.58
C ARG A 1144 9.19 29.02 -6.38
N LEU A 1145 8.78 27.77 -6.56
CA LEU A 1145 8.26 26.94 -5.50
C LEU A 1145 9.32 26.64 -4.44
N ARG A 1146 10.54 26.28 -4.86
CA ARG A 1146 11.68 26.04 -3.96
C ARG A 1146 11.97 27.27 -3.10
N ARG A 1147 11.98 28.45 -3.72
CA ARG A 1147 12.13 29.72 -3.01
C ARG A 1147 11.03 29.92 -1.97
N LEU A 1148 9.77 29.73 -2.34
CA LEU A 1148 8.65 29.92 -1.41
C LEU A 1148 8.73 28.96 -0.23
N LEU A 1149 9.11 27.71 -0.44
CA LEU A 1149 9.30 26.73 0.63
C LEU A 1149 10.41 27.16 1.61
N LEU A 1150 11.59 27.49 1.09
CA LEU A 1150 12.73 27.95 1.89
C LEU A 1150 12.41 29.26 2.63
N GLN A 1151 11.83 30.24 1.93
CA GLN A 1151 11.46 31.52 2.50
C GLN A 1151 10.43 31.33 3.63
N ASN A 1152 9.40 30.52 3.41
CA ASN A 1152 8.38 30.26 4.43
C ASN A 1152 8.93 29.55 5.67
N GLU A 1153 9.90 28.66 5.49
CA GLU A 1153 10.62 28.03 6.60
C GLU A 1153 11.38 29.06 7.42
N GLN A 1154 12.20 29.90 6.76
CA GLN A 1154 12.98 30.92 7.45
C GLN A 1154 12.08 31.99 8.09
N GLU A 1155 10.97 32.38 7.46
CA GLU A 1155 9.97 33.29 8.04
C GLU A 1155 9.42 32.73 9.35
N ARG A 1156 9.11 31.42 9.39
CA ARG A 1156 8.64 30.76 10.62
C ARG A 1156 9.73 30.74 11.69
N ARG A 1157 11.01 30.56 11.33
CA ARG A 1157 12.13 30.63 12.28
C ARG A 1157 12.26 32.03 12.89
N VAL A 1158 12.12 33.09 12.08
CA VAL A 1158 12.09 34.48 12.56
C VAL A 1158 10.91 34.73 13.50
N GLN A 1159 9.72 34.24 13.15
CA GLN A 1159 8.53 34.33 14.01
C GLN A 1159 8.66 33.54 15.31
N ALA A 1160 9.36 32.41 15.29
CA ALA A 1160 9.64 31.61 16.48
C ALA A 1160 10.62 32.32 17.42
N ALA A 1161 11.67 32.94 16.87
CA ALA A 1161 12.69 33.70 17.61
C ALA A 1161 12.13 34.94 18.32
N THR A 1162 11.07 35.56 17.80
CA THR A 1162 10.46 36.77 18.38
C THR A 1162 9.50 36.50 19.55
N ARG A 1163 9.21 35.25 19.90
CA ARG A 1163 8.24 34.92 20.97
C ARG A 1163 8.73 35.42 22.34
N PRO A 1164 7.88 36.12 23.14
CA PRO A 1164 6.42 36.16 23.06
C PRO A 1164 5.82 37.28 22.19
N ALA A 1165 6.61 38.24 21.70
CA ALA A 1165 6.13 39.29 20.81
C ALA A 1165 5.70 38.66 19.47
N ARG A 1166 4.40 38.69 19.14
CA ARG A 1166 3.91 38.09 17.90
C ARG A 1166 4.32 38.96 16.71
N MET A 1167 5.32 38.52 15.95
CA MET A 1167 5.66 39.12 14.66
C MET A 1167 4.70 38.61 13.58
N ASP A 1168 4.10 39.54 12.82
CA ASP A 1168 3.29 39.19 11.66
C ASP A 1168 4.17 38.61 10.53
N GLN A 1169 3.60 37.73 9.70
CA GLN A 1169 4.34 37.06 8.63
C GLN A 1169 4.90 38.05 7.61
N ARG A 1170 4.15 39.09 7.27
CA ARG A 1170 4.62 40.15 6.35
C ARG A 1170 5.83 40.90 6.90
N ALA A 1171 5.87 41.10 8.22
CA ALA A 1171 7.02 41.72 8.86
C ALA A 1171 8.24 40.78 8.85
N ALA A 1172 8.04 39.48 9.07
CA ALA A 1172 9.11 38.49 8.95
C ALA A 1172 9.69 38.43 7.52
N ALA A 1173 8.82 38.41 6.50
CA ALA A 1173 9.21 38.45 5.09
C ALA A 1173 10.02 39.71 4.75
N ALA A 1174 9.57 40.88 5.22
CA ALA A 1174 10.29 42.15 5.03
C ALA A 1174 11.66 42.16 5.74
N THR A 1175 11.75 41.49 6.89
CA THR A 1175 13.01 41.36 7.64
C THR A 1175 14.01 40.48 6.90
N LEU A 1176 13.56 39.34 6.34
CA LEU A 1176 14.42 38.50 5.50
C LEU A 1176 14.91 39.23 4.25
N ARG A 1177 14.01 39.97 3.58
CA ARG A 1177 14.39 40.81 2.43
C ARG A 1177 15.47 41.82 2.83
N ARG A 1178 15.33 42.45 4.01
CA ARG A 1178 16.33 43.38 4.53
C ARG A 1178 17.67 42.69 4.79
N TRP A 1179 17.68 41.52 5.43
CA TRP A 1179 18.92 40.78 5.68
C TRP A 1179 19.61 40.32 4.40
N PHE A 1180 18.85 39.96 3.37
CA PHE A 1180 19.42 39.68 2.05
C PHE A 1180 20.14 40.90 1.48
N THR A 1181 19.51 42.07 1.54
CA THR A 1181 20.13 43.33 1.07
C THR A 1181 21.35 43.72 1.91
N GLU A 1182 21.34 43.47 3.22
CA GLU A 1182 22.47 43.73 4.11
C GLU A 1182 23.67 42.83 3.80
N ASP A 1183 23.45 41.55 3.46
CA ASP A 1183 24.51 40.58 3.16
C ASP A 1183 25.08 40.74 1.74
N ARG A 1184 24.21 40.89 0.73
CA ARG A 1184 24.60 40.99 -0.70
C ARG A 1184 24.92 42.41 -1.16
N GLY A 1185 24.53 43.43 -0.38
CA GLY A 1185 24.66 44.84 -0.71
C GLY A 1185 23.53 45.38 -1.61
N GLU A 1186 23.36 46.71 -1.62
CA GLU A 1186 22.28 47.40 -2.36
C GLU A 1186 22.30 47.15 -3.87
N THR A 1187 23.47 46.93 -4.47
CA THR A 1187 23.64 46.70 -5.91
C THR A 1187 23.00 45.39 -6.38
N GLN A 1188 22.95 44.37 -5.52
CA GLN A 1188 22.37 43.05 -5.81
C GLN A 1188 20.95 42.90 -5.27
N SER A 1189 20.37 43.95 -4.65
CA SER A 1189 19.03 43.88 -4.05
C SER A 1189 17.91 43.56 -5.04
N HIS A 1190 18.09 43.84 -6.33
CA HIS A 1190 17.12 43.54 -7.39
C HIS A 1190 16.97 42.03 -7.63
N GLN A 1191 18.00 41.23 -7.31
CA GLN A 1191 17.95 39.76 -7.44
C GLN A 1191 16.87 39.15 -6.55
N TRP A 1192 16.51 39.81 -5.44
CA TRP A 1192 15.41 39.36 -4.60
C TRP A 1192 14.08 39.29 -5.36
N GLU A 1193 13.83 40.20 -6.31
CA GLU A 1193 12.56 40.20 -7.06
C GLU A 1193 12.65 39.32 -8.30
N ASN A 1194 13.78 39.37 -9.03
CA ASN A 1194 13.88 38.82 -10.38
C ASN A 1194 14.60 37.47 -10.49
N ASP A 1195 15.32 37.03 -9.46
CA ASP A 1195 16.15 35.82 -9.52
C ASP A 1195 15.82 34.85 -8.37
N ASN A 1196 14.92 33.90 -8.65
CA ASN A 1196 14.53 32.89 -7.65
C ASN A 1196 15.68 31.95 -7.29
N GLN A 1197 16.58 31.63 -8.23
CA GLN A 1197 17.68 30.70 -8.01
C GLN A 1197 18.74 31.32 -7.09
N ALA A 1198 19.13 32.57 -7.32
CA ALA A 1198 20.09 33.27 -6.47
C ALA A 1198 19.60 33.39 -5.02
N VAL A 1199 18.31 33.65 -4.81
CA VAL A 1199 17.69 33.71 -3.48
C VAL A 1199 17.67 32.33 -2.80
N CYS A 1200 17.34 31.26 -3.54
CA CYS A 1200 17.40 29.89 -2.99
C CYS A 1200 18.81 29.55 -2.52
N SER A 1201 19.81 29.76 -3.39
CA SER A 1201 21.22 29.48 -3.07
C SER A 1201 21.70 30.30 -1.87
N TRP A 1202 21.24 31.54 -1.72
CA TRP A 1202 21.53 32.33 -0.54
C TRP A 1202 20.90 31.72 0.73
N LEU A 1203 19.60 31.43 0.72
CA LEU A 1203 18.89 30.86 1.88
C LEU A 1203 19.52 29.53 2.36
N GLU A 1204 19.88 28.65 1.43
CA GLU A 1204 20.52 27.36 1.75
C GLU A 1204 21.92 27.54 2.37
N ASN A 1205 22.73 28.45 1.83
CA ASN A 1205 24.06 28.74 2.36
C ASN A 1205 24.01 29.36 3.76
N GLN A 1206 23.00 30.19 4.06
CA GLN A 1206 22.85 30.80 5.39
C GLN A 1206 22.57 29.77 6.49
N VAL A 1207 21.92 28.64 6.18
CA VAL A 1207 21.64 27.57 7.16
C VAL A 1207 22.86 26.69 7.42
N LYS A 1208 23.73 26.50 6.41
CA LYS A 1208 24.96 25.70 6.55
C LYS A 1208 26.02 26.38 7.41
N ASP A 1209 26.05 27.71 7.42
CA ASP A 1209 27.02 28.51 8.18
C ASP A 1209 26.43 29.03 9.49
N ASN A 1210 26.97 28.57 10.62
CA ASN A 1210 26.57 28.99 11.97
C ASN A 1210 26.91 30.45 12.30
N GLU A 1211 27.75 31.09 11.49
CA GLU A 1211 28.17 32.48 11.58
C GLU A 1211 27.51 33.37 10.51
N SER A 1212 26.47 32.86 9.85
CA SER A 1212 25.73 33.61 8.83
C SER A 1212 24.98 34.81 9.39
N VAL A 1213 24.64 35.77 8.53
CA VAL A 1213 23.83 36.95 8.91
C VAL A 1213 22.48 36.51 9.48
N LEU A 1214 21.88 35.48 8.88
CA LEU A 1214 20.62 34.91 9.35
C LEU A 1214 20.74 34.34 10.78
N GLU A 1215 21.69 33.45 11.04
CA GLU A 1215 21.82 32.79 12.34
C GLU A 1215 22.22 33.77 13.45
N ARG A 1216 23.14 34.70 13.15
CA ARG A 1216 23.52 35.76 14.10
C ARG A 1216 22.32 36.65 14.46
N ASN A 1217 21.55 37.08 13.47
CA ASN A 1217 20.39 37.93 13.71
C ASN A 1217 19.27 37.18 14.44
N LEU A 1218 19.05 35.90 14.15
CA LEU A 1218 18.11 35.06 14.89
C LEU A 1218 18.50 34.92 16.36
N ARG A 1219 19.79 34.71 16.67
CA ARG A 1219 20.28 34.66 18.05
C ARG A 1219 20.06 36.00 18.77
N ALA A 1220 20.44 37.10 18.13
CA ALA A 1220 20.25 38.45 18.68
C ALA A 1220 18.77 38.77 18.96
N ILE A 1221 17.86 38.41 18.04
CA ILE A 1221 16.41 38.56 18.25
C ILE A 1221 15.91 37.71 19.40
N THR A 1222 16.39 36.47 19.51
CA THR A 1222 15.97 35.55 20.58
C THR A 1222 16.43 36.06 21.95
N GLU A 1223 17.65 36.58 22.04
CA GLU A 1223 18.19 37.21 23.25
C GLU A 1223 17.38 38.45 23.65
N ASP A 1224 17.07 39.33 22.70
CA ASP A 1224 16.23 40.50 22.95
C ASP A 1224 14.81 40.11 23.39
N ALA A 1225 14.20 39.12 22.74
CA ALA A 1225 12.88 38.60 23.10
C ALA A 1225 12.87 38.00 24.52
N ALA A 1226 13.93 37.26 24.90
CA ALA A 1226 14.10 36.73 26.24
C ALA A 1226 14.24 37.85 27.29
N LEU A 1227 15.02 38.90 26.99
CA LEU A 1227 15.15 40.09 27.84
C LEU A 1227 13.81 40.81 28.02
N GLN A 1228 13.04 41.00 26.93
CA GLN A 1228 11.71 41.59 26.99
C GLN A 1228 10.74 40.77 27.83
N ALA A 1229 10.74 39.44 27.67
CA ALA A 1229 9.90 38.53 28.47
C ALA A 1229 10.26 38.61 29.97
N CYS A 1230 11.55 38.67 30.30
CA CYS A 1230 12.00 38.88 31.68
C CYS A 1230 11.52 40.24 32.22
N ASN A 1231 11.65 41.31 31.43
CA ASN A 1231 11.16 42.64 31.81
C ASN A 1231 9.64 42.65 32.07
N GLU A 1232 8.85 41.97 31.25
CA GLU A 1232 7.40 41.83 31.47
C GLU A 1232 7.07 41.05 32.75
N LEU A 1233 7.78 39.95 33.03
CA LEU A 1233 7.61 39.18 34.25
C LEU A 1233 7.95 40.03 35.48
N VAL A 1234 9.05 40.78 35.45
CA VAL A 1234 9.45 41.70 36.51
C VAL A 1234 8.42 42.82 36.70
N ARG A 1235 7.80 43.30 35.61
CA ARG A 1235 6.70 44.27 35.67
C ARG A 1235 5.46 43.72 36.38
N LYS A 1236 5.17 42.43 36.27
CA LYS A 1236 4.05 41.74 36.93
C LYS A 1236 4.30 41.45 38.43
N LEU A 1237 5.55 41.50 38.89
CA LEU A 1237 5.86 41.32 40.31
C LEU A 1237 5.36 42.49 41.16
N SER A 1238 4.88 42.18 42.37
CA SER A 1238 4.57 43.20 43.38
C SER A 1238 5.83 43.97 43.82
N PRO A 1239 5.70 45.19 44.36
CA PRO A 1239 6.85 46.00 44.77
C PRO A 1239 7.80 45.29 45.76
N SER A 1240 7.26 44.48 46.67
CA SER A 1240 8.05 43.68 47.64
C SER A 1240 8.81 42.54 46.98
N GLN A 1241 8.16 41.78 46.07
CA GLN A 1241 8.80 40.71 45.30
C GLN A 1241 9.88 41.27 44.36
N ARG A 1242 9.64 42.44 43.75
CA ARG A 1242 10.62 43.12 42.90
C ARG A 1242 11.85 43.55 43.70
N ALA A 1243 11.68 44.08 44.91
CA ALA A 1243 12.78 44.43 45.80
C ALA A 1243 13.60 43.21 46.26
N GLU A 1244 12.95 42.06 46.50
CA GLU A 1244 13.64 40.80 46.80
C GLU A 1244 14.39 40.24 45.58
N PHE A 1245 13.77 40.29 44.39
CA PHE A 1245 14.39 39.90 43.13
C PHE A 1245 15.64 40.73 42.82
N ILE A 1246 15.55 42.06 42.94
CA ILE A 1246 16.70 42.97 42.75
C ILE A 1246 17.81 42.62 43.74
N ARG A 1247 17.52 42.47 45.04
CA ARG A 1247 18.53 42.07 46.04
C ARG A 1247 19.26 40.77 45.67
N LYS A 1248 18.54 39.77 45.17
CA LYS A 1248 19.14 38.48 44.80
C LYS A 1248 19.99 38.58 43.53
N ILE A 1249 19.58 39.39 42.56
CA ILE A 1249 20.41 39.65 41.36
C ILE A 1249 21.67 40.42 41.72
N THR A 1250 21.56 41.48 42.53
CA THR A 1250 22.75 42.24 42.97
C THR A 1250 23.71 41.38 43.79
N ALA A 1251 23.23 40.34 44.47
CA ALA A 1251 24.06 39.36 45.14
C ALA A 1251 24.75 38.37 44.17
N LEU A 1252 24.10 38.02 43.06
CA LEU A 1252 24.67 37.17 41.99
C LEU A 1252 25.77 37.89 41.21
N ASP A 1253 25.62 39.20 40.93
CA ASP A 1253 26.64 40.01 40.25
C ASP A 1253 27.95 40.16 41.06
N MET A 1254 27.92 39.93 42.38
CA MET A 1254 29.14 39.93 43.20
C MET A 1254 29.88 38.58 43.21
N GLU A 1255 29.25 37.48 42.77
CA GLU A 1255 29.90 36.16 42.68
C GLU A 1255 30.48 35.87 41.28
N THR A 1256 30.01 36.54 40.23
CA THR A 1256 30.43 36.33 38.84
C THR A 1256 31.74 37.02 38.43
N GLU A 1257 32.35 37.86 39.29
CA GLU A 1257 33.76 38.26 39.09
C GLU A 1257 34.76 37.11 39.27
N TYR A 1258 34.30 35.91 39.70
CA TYR A 1258 35.18 34.79 40.01
C TYR A 1258 35.08 33.54 39.11
N ASN A 1259 34.14 33.41 38.17
CA ASN A 1259 34.11 32.28 37.22
C ASN A 1259 33.36 32.61 35.92
N ASN A 1260 34.09 32.55 34.79
CA ASN A 1260 33.58 32.56 33.41
C ASN A 1260 32.90 31.24 33.04
#